data_AF-A0A918GTA5-F1
#
_entry.id   AF-A0A918GTA5-F1
#
_cell.length_a   1.000
_cell.length_b   1.000
_cell.length_c   1.000
_cell.angle_alpha   90.00
_cell.angle_beta   90.00
_cell.angle_gamma   90.00
#
_symmetry.space_group_name_H-M   'P 1'
#
loop_
_entity.id
_entity.type
_entity.pdbx_description
1 polymer ?
#
loop_
_entity_poly.entity_id
_entity_poly.type
_entity_poly.pdbx_seq_one_letter_code
_entity_poly.pdbx_strand_id
1 'polypeptide(L)'
;MAPNPTDRLPRRRVVLAEPRGFCAGVHRAIAMTERALELHGPPVYVRKQIVHNHFIVGMLERKGARFVDEIAEVPRGSVCVLSAHGVSPAVRAEAAAADLHVIDATCPLVAKVHQQAKRATRDGRLLLLIGHDDHEETEGTRGEAPQRTVVVETVEDVDRLDLAPDTPVAYLTQTTLSMDDTADVVARIRARFTDVEEPSSETICYASQNRQTGIKSLARQCELILVVGSENSSNSQRMVDVAGKAGVRGHLVPDVGHLRAEWLRGVRTVGVSSGASAPEVLVEEVLVRLAEHGFDQVDVDTTAVETVTFSLPGGRSVEPGRRLLPSIRRPSDLRRLTVAELDGLAAEIRALLVAEVSRTGGHLGPGLGVVELTLALHRVFDSPADRILWDTGHQAYVHKALTGRWSEFGGLRARGGLSGYPSRAESPHDVIENSHASTALSYAYGMATADRLRGVGDRRVVAVVGDGALTGGMAWEALNSIGGDGSRVVIVLNDNGRSYSPTIGGLARHLAGAEPHTFFATLGIGYVGPVDGHDVVAVQRALLQARDADGPVVVHCLTSKGRGHALAENDEVDRFHAVRPMDPATGVPLSSGGRSWTSVFGDELVELGAQRPDIVAVTAAMRDPTGLSAFAARFPDRVLDVGIAEQNAVTAAAGLAMAGMRPVVAIYSTFLNRAFDQVLLDVALHSCPVVLVLDRAGVTGDDGPSHNGMCDLSLLNTVPAMRVAAPRDAATLREALRSALRVTDGPCAVRFPKGTVGPDLPAAFSYAGLDVLRPDPRDDVLLLSVGPMARTCLDAADRLAARGIGVTVVDPGWVRPVNPLLRVMAPRFQVVASVEDNLAAGGFGSALADDLRDAGVRTPVAVFGLPRRFLAHGRRDEVLADCGLTAEAIAADLGRRVAAPERWRAVEPSGSVG
;
A
#
# COMPACT_ATOMS: atom_id res chain seq x y z
N MET A 1 -49.61 -37.91 36.17
CA MET A 1 -48.16 -38.12 36.25
C MET A 1 -47.50 -36.84 35.76
N ALA A 2 -46.85 -36.11 36.65
CA ALA A 2 -46.31 -34.77 36.39
C ALA A 2 -45.15 -34.83 35.36
N PRO A 3 -44.97 -33.80 34.51
CA PRO A 3 -43.77 -33.65 33.72
C PRO A 3 -42.57 -33.36 34.63
N ASN A 4 -41.46 -34.03 34.33
CA ASN A 4 -40.19 -33.99 35.06
C ASN A 4 -39.57 -32.56 35.01
N PRO A 5 -39.38 -31.88 36.15
CA PRO A 5 -38.74 -30.57 36.19
C PRO A 5 -37.21 -30.77 36.19
N THR A 6 -36.63 -30.92 35.00
CA THR A 6 -35.26 -30.45 34.78
C THR A 6 -35.36 -29.17 33.98
N ASP A 7 -35.84 -28.14 34.69
CA ASP A 7 -35.63 -26.76 34.34
C ASP A 7 -34.12 -26.60 34.12
N ARG A 8 -33.69 -26.48 32.86
CA ARG A 8 -32.28 -26.21 32.53
C ARG A 8 -32.00 -24.84 33.15
N LEU A 9 -31.36 -24.83 34.32
CA LEU A 9 -30.81 -23.62 34.92
C LEU A 9 -30.13 -22.81 33.79
N PRO A 10 -30.47 -21.51 33.62
CA PRO A 10 -29.87 -20.71 32.56
C PRO A 10 -28.36 -20.76 32.70
N ARG A 11 -27.68 -21.20 31.63
CA ARG A 11 -26.22 -21.39 31.61
C ARG A 11 -25.54 -20.08 31.96
N ARG A 12 -24.60 -20.12 32.91
CA ARG A 12 -23.76 -18.98 33.24
C ARG A 12 -22.67 -18.84 32.19
N ARG A 13 -22.32 -17.61 31.81
CA ARG A 13 -21.31 -17.34 30.78
C ARG A 13 -20.43 -16.15 31.11
N VAL A 14 -19.23 -16.15 30.54
CA VAL A 14 -18.31 -15.02 30.48
C VAL A 14 -18.45 -14.32 29.14
N VAL A 15 -18.44 -12.99 29.15
CA VAL A 15 -18.21 -12.17 27.95
C VAL A 15 -16.84 -11.53 28.09
N LEU A 16 -15.88 -11.98 27.28
CA LEU A 16 -14.48 -11.56 27.33
C LEU A 16 -14.25 -10.44 26.32
N ALA A 17 -13.78 -9.28 26.77
CA ALA A 17 -13.41 -8.19 25.88
C ALA A 17 -12.19 -8.57 25.04
N GLU A 18 -12.24 -8.34 23.73
CA GLU A 18 -11.12 -8.58 22.82
C GLU A 18 -9.92 -7.66 23.07
N PRO A 19 -10.06 -6.33 23.27
CA PRO A 19 -8.91 -5.54 23.66
C PRO A 19 -8.64 -5.84 25.13
N ARG A 20 -7.60 -6.64 25.35
CA ARG A 20 -7.10 -7.07 26.67
C ARG A 20 -5.59 -7.35 26.57
N GLY A 21 -4.94 -7.58 27.70
CA GLY A 21 -3.49 -7.74 27.73
C GLY A 21 -2.76 -6.40 27.62
N PHE A 22 -1.48 -6.45 27.29
CA PHE A 22 -0.64 -5.27 27.17
C PHE A 22 -0.98 -4.43 25.94
N CYS A 23 -1.00 -3.11 26.10
CA CYS A 23 -0.97 -2.22 24.95
C CYS A 23 0.44 -2.17 24.32
N ALA A 24 0.56 -1.61 23.12
CA ALA A 24 1.82 -1.49 22.38
C ALA A 24 2.91 -0.75 23.17
N GLY A 25 2.53 0.28 23.94
CA GLY A 25 3.47 1.04 24.76
C GLY A 25 4.08 0.20 25.87
N VAL A 26 3.24 -0.58 26.56
CA VAL A 26 3.66 -1.50 27.64
C VAL A 26 4.51 -2.64 27.07
N HIS A 27 4.08 -3.26 25.97
CA HIS A 27 4.86 -4.30 25.28
C HIS A 27 6.27 -3.81 24.94
N ARG A 28 6.37 -2.62 24.35
CA ARG A 28 7.65 -2.00 24.00
C ARG A 28 8.52 -1.75 25.23
N ALA A 29 7.98 -1.20 26.31
CA ALA A 29 8.75 -0.85 27.50
C ALA A 29 9.28 -2.09 28.25
N ILE A 30 8.48 -3.14 28.35
CA ILE A 30 8.91 -4.43 28.90
C ILE A 30 10.02 -5.02 28.04
N ALA A 31 9.81 -5.10 26.72
CA ALA A 31 10.80 -5.65 25.79
C ALA A 31 12.12 -4.86 25.79
N MET A 32 12.09 -3.53 25.95
CA MET A 32 13.30 -2.71 26.10
C MET A 32 14.07 -3.03 27.39
N THR A 33 13.35 -3.28 28.49
CA THR A 33 13.97 -3.61 29.78
C THR A 33 14.56 -5.02 29.76
N GLU A 34 13.84 -5.99 29.20
CA GLU A 34 14.34 -7.35 29.00
C GLU A 34 15.55 -7.36 28.08
N ARG A 35 15.51 -6.59 26.98
CA ARG A 35 16.66 -6.46 26.08
C ARG A 35 17.86 -5.81 26.74
N ALA A 36 17.64 -4.82 27.61
CA ALA A 36 18.72 -4.22 28.40
C ALA A 36 19.37 -5.26 29.33
N LEU A 37 18.57 -6.10 30.00
CA LEU A 37 19.06 -7.19 30.85
C LEU A 37 19.85 -8.23 30.05
N GLU A 38 19.40 -8.57 28.85
CA GLU A 38 20.12 -9.49 27.95
C GLU A 38 21.46 -8.91 27.46
N LEU A 39 21.48 -7.63 27.07
CA LEU A 39 22.64 -6.99 26.46
C LEU A 39 23.71 -6.60 27.49
N HIS A 40 23.31 -6.13 28.66
CA HIS A 40 24.22 -5.55 29.64
C HIS A 40 24.41 -6.41 30.89
N GLY A 41 23.59 -7.45 31.07
CA GLY A 41 23.57 -8.26 32.28
C GLY A 41 22.97 -7.54 33.50
N PRO A 42 22.61 -8.27 34.56
CA PRO A 42 22.10 -7.65 35.79
C PRO A 42 23.23 -7.06 36.66
N PRO A 43 22.98 -5.94 37.37
CA PRO A 43 21.71 -5.25 37.49
C PRO A 43 21.48 -4.18 36.39
N VAL A 44 20.25 -4.14 35.86
CA VAL A 44 19.73 -3.00 35.08
C VAL A 44 18.82 -2.19 35.98
N TYR A 45 19.08 -0.89 36.13
CA TYR A 45 18.28 -0.01 36.97
C TYR A 45 17.10 0.54 36.19
N VAL A 46 15.95 0.73 36.84
CA VAL A 46 14.74 1.33 36.23
C VAL A 46 14.24 2.44 37.13
N ARG A 47 14.04 3.65 36.59
CA ARG A 47 13.49 4.80 37.34
C ARG A 47 11.98 4.62 37.52
N LYS A 48 11.53 4.58 38.78
CA LYS A 48 10.19 4.16 39.21
C LYS A 48 9.82 2.81 38.61
N GLN A 49 8.53 2.47 38.56
CA GLN A 49 8.09 1.24 37.91
C GLN A 49 8.12 1.40 36.38
N ILE A 50 8.55 0.37 35.65
CA ILE A 50 8.55 0.39 34.18
C ILE A 50 7.13 0.62 33.61
N VAL A 51 6.13 0.05 34.29
CA VAL A 51 4.68 0.18 34.07
C VAL A 51 3.96 -0.01 35.41
N HIS A 52 2.75 0.55 35.56
CA HIS A 52 1.92 0.36 36.76
C HIS A 52 1.30 -1.05 36.82
N ASN A 53 2.13 -2.07 37.11
CA ASN A 53 1.69 -3.44 37.37
C ASN A 53 2.71 -4.22 38.22
N HIS A 54 2.31 -4.59 39.44
CA HIS A 54 3.19 -5.27 40.40
C HIS A 54 3.69 -6.64 39.94
N PHE A 55 2.88 -7.39 39.18
CA PHE A 55 3.28 -8.69 38.65
C PHE A 55 4.47 -8.57 37.69
N ILE A 56 4.45 -7.53 36.84
CA ILE A 56 5.52 -7.25 35.87
C ILE A 56 6.76 -6.69 36.53
N VAL A 57 6.61 -5.80 37.50
CA VAL A 57 7.71 -5.33 38.33
C VAL A 57 8.42 -6.51 38.99
N GLY A 58 7.69 -7.36 39.72
CA GLY A 58 8.26 -8.54 40.37
C GLY A 58 8.87 -9.55 39.39
N MET A 59 8.31 -9.69 38.18
CA MET A 59 8.89 -10.53 37.13
C MET A 59 10.26 -10.01 36.69
N LEU A 60 10.38 -8.71 36.44
CA LEU A 60 11.64 -8.10 36.00
C LEU A 60 12.68 -8.05 37.13
N GLU A 61 12.26 -7.87 38.38
CA GLU A 61 13.15 -8.00 39.55
C GLU A 61 13.80 -9.38 39.62
N ARG A 62 13.02 -10.45 39.40
CA ARG A 62 13.54 -11.83 39.34
C ARG A 62 14.52 -12.04 38.18
N LYS A 63 14.40 -11.28 37.09
CA LYS A 63 15.35 -11.27 35.96
C LYS A 63 16.57 -10.38 36.21
N GLY A 64 16.61 -9.64 37.32
CA GLY A 64 17.74 -8.81 37.73
C GLY A 64 17.59 -7.31 37.46
N ALA A 65 16.38 -6.82 37.16
CA ALA A 65 16.09 -5.38 37.19
C ALA A 65 16.06 -4.85 38.64
N ARG A 66 16.48 -3.60 38.85
CA ARG A 66 16.39 -2.89 40.13
C ARG A 66 15.61 -1.59 39.94
N PHE A 67 14.42 -1.53 40.52
CA PHE A 67 13.58 -0.33 40.47
C PHE A 67 14.04 0.66 41.55
N VAL A 68 14.24 1.92 41.19
CA VAL A 68 14.73 3.00 42.08
C VAL A 68 13.77 4.18 42.05
N ASP A 69 13.66 4.90 43.15
CA ASP A 69 12.78 6.06 43.23
C ASP A 69 13.44 7.31 42.62
N GLU A 70 14.75 7.46 42.77
CA GLU A 70 15.53 8.60 42.29
C GLU A 70 16.77 8.19 41.50
N ILE A 71 17.18 9.04 40.54
CA ILE A 71 18.37 8.78 39.71
C ILE A 71 19.66 8.76 40.56
N ALA A 72 19.68 9.50 41.67
CA ALA A 72 20.80 9.53 42.61
C ALA A 72 21.13 8.16 43.24
N GLU A 73 20.18 7.22 43.23
CA GLU A 73 20.36 5.86 43.74
C GLU A 73 21.09 4.94 42.75
N VAL A 74 21.21 5.36 41.48
CA VAL A 74 21.84 4.56 40.43
C VAL A 74 23.36 4.78 40.44
N PRO A 75 24.18 3.72 40.56
CA PRO A 75 25.64 3.86 40.51
C PRO A 75 26.09 4.42 39.16
N ARG A 76 27.07 5.35 39.18
CA ARG A 76 27.63 5.96 37.96
C ARG A 76 28.10 4.91 36.95
N GLY A 77 27.88 5.17 35.66
CA GLY A 77 28.23 4.23 34.58
C GLY A 77 27.25 3.06 34.40
N SER A 78 26.23 2.91 35.26
CA SER A 78 25.26 1.80 35.15
C SER A 78 24.21 2.06 34.07
N VAL A 79 23.56 0.98 33.61
CA VAL A 79 22.41 1.07 32.71
C VAL A 79 21.16 1.46 33.50
N CYS A 80 20.48 2.51 33.03
CA CYS A 80 19.25 3.02 33.62
C CYS A 80 18.15 3.10 32.56
N VAL A 81 17.02 2.43 32.78
CA VAL A 81 15.82 2.50 31.95
C VAL A 81 14.87 3.54 32.52
N LEU A 82 14.42 4.47 31.69
CA LEU A 82 13.35 5.42 32.04
C LEU A 82 11.99 4.79 31.71
N SER A 83 11.01 4.95 32.60
CA SER A 83 9.72 4.25 32.52
C SER A 83 8.88 4.61 31.28
N ALA A 84 7.85 3.80 31.01
CA ALA A 84 6.92 4.06 29.92
C ALA A 84 6.11 5.36 30.08
N HIS A 85 5.96 5.84 31.32
CA HIS A 85 5.18 7.02 31.69
C HIS A 85 5.89 8.35 31.38
N GLY A 86 7.13 8.31 30.90
CA GLY A 86 7.92 9.49 30.63
C GLY A 86 8.50 10.13 31.89
N VAL A 87 9.57 10.91 31.71
CA VAL A 87 10.23 11.65 32.79
C VAL A 87 10.52 13.08 32.36
N SER A 88 10.65 13.97 33.33
CA SER A 88 10.97 15.38 33.10
C SER A 88 12.39 15.57 32.53
N PRO A 89 12.67 16.70 31.86
CA PRO A 89 14.02 17.08 31.45
C PRO A 89 15.04 17.11 32.58
N ALA A 90 14.62 17.46 33.80
CA ALA A 90 15.50 17.48 34.97
C ALA A 90 16.05 16.09 35.29
N VAL A 91 15.18 15.07 35.31
CA VAL A 91 15.57 13.66 35.52
C VAL A 91 16.55 13.17 34.44
N ARG A 92 16.36 13.60 33.19
CA ARG A 92 17.29 13.27 32.08
C ARG A 92 18.65 13.95 32.25
N ALA A 93 18.66 15.21 32.71
CA ALA A 93 19.89 15.94 32.99
C ALA A 93 20.65 15.34 34.19
N GLU A 94 19.94 14.91 35.23
CA GLU A 94 20.52 14.20 36.37
C GLU A 94 21.16 12.87 35.93
N ALA A 95 20.47 12.09 35.09
CA ALA A 95 21.01 10.84 34.57
C ALA A 95 22.26 11.05 33.71
N ALA A 96 22.29 12.13 32.92
CA ALA A 96 23.47 12.52 32.16
C ALA A 96 24.63 12.99 33.07
N ALA A 97 24.34 13.76 34.11
CA ALA A 97 25.33 14.23 35.09
C ALA A 97 25.91 13.07 35.93
N ALA A 98 25.14 12.00 36.13
CA ALA A 98 25.57 10.77 36.77
C ALA A 98 26.29 9.79 35.82
N ASP A 99 26.53 10.17 34.56
CA ASP A 99 27.21 9.34 33.54
C ASP A 99 26.53 7.96 33.35
N LEU A 100 25.19 7.93 33.31
CA LEU A 100 24.44 6.69 33.17
C LEU A 100 24.23 6.31 31.70
N HIS A 101 24.21 5.00 31.42
CA HIS A 101 23.77 4.50 30.11
C HIS A 101 22.24 4.45 30.06
N VAL A 102 21.64 5.55 29.60
CA VAL A 102 20.18 5.73 29.62
C VAL A 102 19.50 5.05 28.43
N ILE A 103 18.54 4.19 28.74
CA ILE A 103 17.59 3.58 27.80
C ILE A 103 16.21 4.19 28.05
N ASP A 104 15.69 4.94 27.09
CA ASP A 104 14.42 5.64 27.27
C ASP A 104 13.23 4.81 26.76
N ALA A 105 12.52 4.16 27.68
CA ALA A 105 11.37 3.35 27.36
C ALA A 105 10.05 4.13 27.30
N THR A 106 10.08 5.47 27.35
CA THR A 106 8.89 6.33 27.24
C THR A 106 8.01 5.91 26.07
N CYS A 107 6.71 5.75 26.34
CA CYS A 107 5.72 5.41 25.33
C CYS A 107 5.67 6.51 24.24
N PRO A 108 5.64 6.15 22.94
CA PRO A 108 5.56 7.16 21.87
C PRO A 108 4.37 8.13 21.99
N LEU A 109 3.25 7.68 22.57
CA LEU A 109 2.08 8.52 22.81
C LEU A 109 2.31 9.53 23.93
N VAL A 110 3.05 9.16 24.98
CA VAL A 110 3.47 10.07 26.05
C VAL A 110 4.50 11.07 25.51
N ALA A 111 5.47 10.59 24.72
CA ALA A 111 6.46 11.45 24.08
C ALA A 111 5.80 12.49 23.15
N LYS A 112 4.70 12.12 22.47
CA LYS A 112 3.88 13.04 21.68
C LYS A 112 3.28 14.15 22.54
N VAL A 113 2.71 13.82 23.71
CA VAL A 113 2.17 14.81 24.65
C VAL A 113 3.26 15.77 25.13
N HIS A 114 4.46 15.27 25.46
CA HIS A 114 5.61 16.12 25.82
C HIS A 114 5.98 17.12 24.72
N GLN A 115 5.97 16.69 23.44
CA GLN A 115 6.27 17.58 22.31
C GLN A 115 5.18 18.63 22.08
N GLN A 116 3.91 18.26 22.29
CA GLN A 116 2.81 19.23 22.22
C GLN A 116 2.88 20.25 23.35
N ALA A 117 3.27 19.85 24.56
CA ALA A 117 3.49 20.76 25.68
C ALA A 117 4.60 21.79 25.39
N LYS A 118 5.72 21.34 24.81
CA LYS A 118 6.82 22.24 24.35
C LYS A 118 6.34 23.22 23.29
N ARG A 119 5.53 22.75 22.35
CA ARG A 119 5.01 23.59 21.27
C ARG A 119 4.08 24.68 21.80
N ALA A 120 3.09 24.31 22.60
CA ALA A 120 2.11 25.26 23.15
C ALA A 120 2.80 26.39 23.93
N THR A 121 3.82 26.04 24.72
CA THR A 121 4.56 27.02 25.53
C THR A 121 5.53 27.88 24.72
N ARG A 122 6.18 27.32 23.69
CA ARG A 122 6.97 28.08 22.71
C ARG A 122 6.11 29.09 21.95
N ASP A 123 4.89 28.70 21.61
CA ASP A 123 3.94 29.53 20.88
C ASP A 123 3.25 30.57 21.81
N GLY A 124 3.73 30.69 23.06
CA GLY A 124 3.36 31.77 23.97
C GLY A 124 2.09 31.53 24.77
N ARG A 125 1.53 30.31 24.77
CA ARG A 125 0.30 29.95 25.50
C ARG A 125 0.58 29.39 26.89
N LEU A 126 -0.40 29.50 27.79
CA LEU A 126 -0.43 28.78 29.07
C LEU A 126 -1.03 27.38 28.85
N LEU A 127 -0.37 26.34 29.32
CA LEU A 127 -0.83 24.96 29.19
C LEU A 127 -1.72 24.57 30.37
N LEU A 128 -2.97 24.20 30.11
CA LEU A 128 -3.88 23.55 31.06
C LEU A 128 -3.77 22.03 30.87
N LEU A 129 -3.03 21.35 31.74
CA LEU A 129 -2.85 19.90 31.69
C LEU A 129 -3.95 19.22 32.50
N ILE A 130 -4.88 18.57 31.82
CA ILE A 130 -5.96 17.80 32.44
C ILE A 130 -5.37 16.46 32.91
N GLY A 131 -5.35 16.19 34.22
CA GLY A 131 -4.76 14.99 34.79
C GLY A 131 -4.43 15.13 36.28
N HIS A 132 -4.05 14.03 36.93
CA HIS A 132 -3.79 14.05 38.38
C HIS A 132 -2.43 14.65 38.69
N ASP A 133 -2.36 15.55 39.67
CA ASP A 133 -1.14 16.30 39.99
C ASP A 133 0.03 15.40 40.46
N ASP A 134 -0.29 14.26 41.07
CA ASP A 134 0.65 13.28 41.63
C ASP A 134 0.97 12.11 40.67
N HIS A 135 0.48 12.13 39.43
CA HIS A 135 0.73 11.05 38.47
C HIS A 135 2.01 11.25 37.65
N GLU A 136 2.78 10.17 37.42
CA GLU A 136 4.09 10.20 36.74
C GLU A 136 4.03 10.87 35.35
N GLU A 137 3.00 10.58 34.54
CA GLU A 137 2.82 11.22 33.22
C GLU A 137 2.55 12.73 33.30
N THR A 138 1.87 13.18 34.37
CA THR A 138 1.58 14.59 34.62
C THR A 138 2.84 15.31 35.05
N GLU A 139 3.63 14.71 35.95
CA GLU A 139 4.93 15.22 36.38
C GLU A 139 5.89 15.36 35.19
N GLY A 140 5.99 14.32 34.36
CA GLY A 140 6.81 14.31 33.15
C GLY A 140 6.44 15.43 32.18
N THR A 141 5.14 15.59 31.88
CA THR A 141 4.63 16.61 30.96
C THR A 141 4.79 18.03 31.53
N ARG A 142 4.45 18.24 32.81
CA ARG A 142 4.62 19.53 33.51
C ARG A 142 6.09 19.94 33.54
N GLY A 143 6.99 18.99 33.72
CA GLY A 143 8.45 19.21 33.72
C GLY A 143 8.99 19.72 32.39
N GLU A 144 8.30 19.51 31.26
CA GLU A 144 8.70 20.06 29.96
C GLU A 144 8.50 21.58 29.87
N ALA A 145 7.59 22.14 30.67
CA ALA A 145 7.32 23.58 30.74
C ALA A 145 6.81 24.03 32.12
N PRO A 146 7.64 23.97 33.17
CA PRO A 146 7.19 24.07 34.56
C PRO A 146 6.62 25.44 34.95
N GLN A 147 7.06 26.52 34.31
CA GLN A 147 6.60 27.89 34.60
C GLN A 147 5.33 28.27 33.84
N ARG A 148 4.83 27.41 32.94
CA ARG A 148 3.71 27.72 32.04
C ARG A 148 2.70 26.58 31.93
N THR A 149 2.70 25.67 32.91
CA THR A 149 1.76 24.55 32.97
C THR A 149 0.98 24.60 34.27
N VAL A 150 -0.34 24.51 34.19
CA VAL A 150 -1.25 24.40 35.33
C VAL A 150 -2.01 23.09 35.19
N VAL A 151 -1.99 22.26 36.24
CA VAL A 151 -2.72 20.99 36.28
C VAL A 151 -4.15 21.25 36.74
N VAL A 152 -5.13 20.65 36.06
CA VAL A 152 -6.55 20.71 36.43
C VAL A 152 -7.15 19.31 36.40
N GLU A 153 -7.90 18.94 37.44
CA GLU A 153 -8.50 17.60 37.55
C GLU A 153 -10.01 17.63 37.31
N THR A 154 -10.68 18.70 37.74
CA THR A 154 -12.14 18.83 37.65
C THR A 154 -12.60 20.12 36.98
N VAL A 155 -13.90 20.20 36.66
CA VAL A 155 -14.55 21.42 36.16
C VAL A 155 -14.38 22.57 37.15
N GLU A 156 -14.46 22.29 38.45
CA GLU A 156 -14.25 23.28 39.52
C GLU A 156 -12.81 23.81 39.56
N ASP A 157 -11.80 23.01 39.19
CA ASP A 157 -10.42 23.49 39.09
C ASP A 157 -10.31 24.55 38.00
N VAL A 158 -10.93 24.30 36.84
CA VAL A 158 -11.01 25.27 35.73
C VAL A 158 -11.71 26.55 36.19
N ASP A 159 -12.72 26.45 37.06
CA ASP A 159 -13.44 27.59 37.62
C ASP A 159 -12.64 28.39 38.66
N ARG A 160 -11.73 27.73 39.38
CA ARG A 160 -10.86 28.37 40.39
C ARG A 160 -9.62 29.04 39.82
N LEU A 161 -9.29 28.84 38.54
CA LEU A 161 -8.14 29.47 37.90
C LEU A 161 -8.23 31.00 37.99
N ASP A 162 -7.19 31.66 38.49
CA ASP A 162 -7.08 33.12 38.49
C ASP A 162 -6.50 33.61 37.14
N LEU A 163 -7.29 33.41 36.08
CA LEU A 163 -6.93 33.73 34.69
C LEU A 163 -8.07 34.49 33.99
N ALA A 164 -7.71 35.52 33.23
CA ALA A 164 -8.64 36.31 32.43
C ALA A 164 -9.16 35.49 31.22
N PRO A 165 -10.43 35.64 30.80
CA PRO A 165 -11.01 34.88 29.68
C PRO A 165 -10.26 34.99 28.34
N ASP A 166 -9.55 36.09 28.11
CA ASP A 166 -8.75 36.35 26.90
C ASP A 166 -7.31 35.84 26.99
N THR A 167 -6.93 35.17 28.08
CA THR A 167 -5.63 34.53 28.23
C THR A 167 -5.48 33.44 27.16
N PRO A 168 -4.43 33.47 26.31
CA PRO A 168 -4.18 32.40 25.35
C PRO A 168 -3.80 31.10 26.07
N VAL A 169 -4.64 30.09 25.96
CA VAL A 169 -4.44 28.78 26.60
C VAL A 169 -4.36 27.66 25.57
N ALA A 170 -3.63 26.61 25.90
CA ALA A 170 -3.72 25.32 25.23
C ALA A 170 -4.10 24.28 26.29
N TYR A 171 -4.78 23.19 25.91
CA TYR A 171 -5.01 22.08 26.83
C TYR A 171 -4.42 20.78 26.31
N LEU A 172 -3.95 19.93 27.21
CA LEU A 172 -3.51 18.56 26.95
C LEU A 172 -4.07 17.65 28.05
N THR A 173 -4.06 16.34 27.84
CA THR A 173 -4.56 15.37 28.83
C THR A 173 -3.49 14.36 29.20
N GLN A 174 -3.51 13.87 30.43
CA GLN A 174 -2.88 12.60 30.80
C GLN A 174 -3.45 11.48 29.92
N THR A 175 -2.61 10.50 29.55
CA THR A 175 -2.98 9.55 28.49
C THR A 175 -3.95 8.47 28.94
N THR A 176 -4.11 8.26 30.25
CA THR A 176 -4.92 7.19 30.85
C THR A 176 -6.24 7.65 31.49
N LEU A 177 -6.73 8.85 31.16
CA LEU A 177 -7.92 9.42 31.77
C LEU A 177 -9.24 8.83 31.26
N SER A 178 -10.31 9.07 32.04
CA SER A 178 -11.70 8.81 31.66
C SER A 178 -12.12 9.74 30.53
N MET A 179 -12.65 9.19 29.43
CA MET A 179 -13.08 9.99 28.27
C MET A 179 -14.22 10.94 28.65
N ASP A 180 -15.16 10.48 29.46
CA ASP A 180 -16.36 11.24 29.80
C ASP A 180 -16.01 12.40 30.75
N ASP A 181 -15.20 12.16 31.78
CA ASP A 181 -14.78 13.21 32.72
C ASP A 181 -13.91 14.27 32.04
N THR A 182 -13.04 13.83 31.13
CA THR A 182 -12.18 14.75 30.38
C THR A 182 -13.00 15.63 29.44
N ALA A 183 -14.06 15.08 28.81
CA ALA A 183 -14.93 15.84 27.94
C ALA A 183 -15.64 17.00 28.67
N ASP A 184 -16.07 16.77 29.93
CA ASP A 184 -16.70 17.80 30.76
C ASP A 184 -15.71 18.95 31.10
N VAL A 185 -14.47 18.60 31.45
CA VAL A 185 -13.42 19.60 31.73
C VAL A 185 -13.06 20.39 30.46
N VAL A 186 -12.91 19.73 29.31
CA VAL A 186 -12.64 20.39 28.01
C VAL A 186 -13.79 21.31 27.61
N ALA A 187 -15.04 20.88 27.78
CA ALA A 187 -16.21 21.71 27.52
C ALA A 187 -16.20 22.97 28.40
N ARG A 188 -15.79 22.85 29.67
CA ARG A 188 -15.66 24.00 30.56
C ARG A 188 -14.54 24.95 30.14
N ILE A 189 -13.37 24.44 29.74
CA ILE A 189 -12.25 25.25 29.24
C ILE A 189 -12.70 26.07 28.02
N ARG A 190 -13.35 25.42 27.04
CA ARG A 190 -13.89 26.10 25.83
C ARG A 190 -14.95 27.15 26.17
N ALA A 191 -15.75 26.93 27.21
CA ALA A 191 -16.75 27.90 27.66
C ALA A 191 -16.14 29.09 28.41
N ARG A 192 -14.99 28.91 29.06
CA ARG A 192 -14.35 29.93 29.90
C ARG A 192 -13.37 30.82 29.13
N PHE A 193 -12.60 30.28 28.20
CA PHE A 193 -11.52 31.01 27.50
C PHE A 193 -11.86 31.24 26.03
N THR A 194 -11.48 32.41 25.49
CA THR A 194 -11.81 32.82 24.11
C THR A 194 -10.73 32.46 23.08
N ASP A 195 -9.48 32.25 23.50
CA ASP A 195 -8.36 31.77 22.67
C ASP A 195 -7.81 30.45 23.24
N VAL A 196 -8.39 29.34 22.75
CA VAL A 196 -8.05 27.97 23.16
C VAL A 196 -7.44 27.22 21.98
N GLU A 197 -6.18 26.83 22.11
CA GLU A 197 -5.53 25.88 21.19
C GLU A 197 -5.83 24.45 21.62
N GLU A 198 -6.42 23.69 20.69
CA GLU A 198 -6.73 22.28 20.89
C GLU A 198 -5.53 21.40 20.51
N PRO A 199 -5.39 20.22 21.12
CA PRO A 199 -4.38 19.25 20.70
C PRO A 199 -4.53 18.93 19.21
N SER A 200 -3.43 18.97 18.47
CA SER A 200 -3.41 18.59 17.04
C SER A 200 -3.80 17.13 16.75
N SER A 201 -3.93 16.31 17.79
CA SER A 201 -4.37 14.91 17.74
C SER A 201 -4.79 14.47 19.15
N GLU A 202 -5.66 13.46 19.27
CA GLU A 202 -6.07 12.86 20.56
C GLU A 202 -4.91 12.61 21.53
N THR A 203 -5.08 13.06 22.78
CA THR A 203 -4.09 12.97 23.86
C THR A 203 -4.35 11.80 24.82
N ILE A 204 -5.60 11.37 25.00
CA ILE A 204 -5.91 10.09 25.65
C ILE A 204 -5.47 8.97 24.71
N CYS A 205 -4.74 7.98 25.23
CA CYS A 205 -4.21 6.91 24.37
C CYS A 205 -5.30 5.98 23.85
N TYR A 206 -5.07 5.39 22.67
CA TYR A 206 -6.01 4.46 22.05
C TYR A 206 -6.40 3.30 22.98
N ALA A 207 -5.44 2.78 23.76
CA ALA A 207 -5.69 1.68 24.65
C ALA A 207 -6.72 2.07 25.71
N SER A 208 -6.55 3.22 26.37
CA SER A 208 -7.53 3.70 27.35
C SER A 208 -8.91 3.95 26.76
N GLN A 209 -9.00 4.52 25.56
CA GLN A 209 -10.28 4.72 24.87
C GLN A 209 -10.96 3.39 24.53
N ASN A 210 -10.21 2.45 23.96
CA ASN A 210 -10.72 1.16 23.53
C ASN A 210 -11.14 0.28 24.71
N ARG A 211 -10.37 0.27 25.80
CA ARG A 211 -10.74 -0.45 27.03
C ARG A 211 -12.02 0.10 27.66
N GLN A 212 -12.17 1.43 27.73
CA GLN A 212 -13.40 2.05 28.24
C GLN A 212 -14.60 1.77 27.32
N THR A 213 -14.40 1.75 26.01
CA THR A 213 -15.42 1.36 25.03
C THR A 213 -15.84 -0.10 25.19
N GLY A 214 -14.86 -0.99 25.40
CA GLY A 214 -15.10 -2.39 25.73
C GLY A 214 -15.92 -2.54 27.01
N ILE A 215 -15.59 -1.79 28.07
CA ILE A 215 -16.36 -1.80 29.32
C ILE A 215 -17.80 -1.31 29.11
N LYS A 216 -18.01 -0.22 28.36
CA LYS A 216 -19.36 0.27 28.01
C LYS A 216 -20.15 -0.80 27.24
N SER A 217 -19.49 -1.59 26.40
CA SER A 217 -20.13 -2.72 25.70
C SER A 217 -20.49 -3.87 26.64
N LEU A 218 -19.55 -4.27 27.50
CA LEU A 218 -19.76 -5.31 28.51
C LEU A 218 -20.90 -4.93 29.46
N ALA A 219 -21.00 -3.66 29.86
CA ALA A 219 -22.04 -3.17 30.77
C ALA A 219 -23.46 -3.33 30.20
N ARG A 220 -23.63 -3.37 28.87
CA ARG A 220 -24.93 -3.63 28.23
C ARG A 220 -25.33 -5.10 28.25
N GLN A 221 -24.40 -6.00 28.55
CA GLN A 221 -24.54 -7.45 28.33
C GLN A 221 -24.30 -8.28 29.60
N CYS A 222 -23.68 -7.70 30.62
CA CYS A 222 -23.19 -8.39 31.83
C CYS A 222 -23.79 -7.81 33.11
N GLU A 223 -24.03 -8.69 34.10
CA GLU A 223 -24.56 -8.33 35.43
C GLU A 223 -23.43 -7.97 36.43
N LEU A 224 -22.19 -8.34 36.10
CA LEU A 224 -20.96 -8.06 36.84
C LEU A 224 -19.79 -7.87 35.85
N ILE A 225 -18.88 -6.94 36.12
CA ILE A 225 -17.66 -6.75 35.34
C ILE A 225 -16.43 -6.92 36.25
N LEU A 226 -15.47 -7.72 35.79
CA LEU A 226 -14.18 -7.92 36.42
C LEU A 226 -13.10 -7.29 35.54
N VAL A 227 -12.35 -6.35 36.10
CA VAL A 227 -11.22 -5.71 35.43
C VAL A 227 -9.93 -6.26 36.01
N VAL A 228 -9.18 -7.03 35.23
CA VAL A 228 -7.88 -7.55 35.65
C VAL A 228 -6.84 -6.44 35.55
N GLY A 229 -6.20 -6.08 36.67
CA GLY A 229 -5.23 -4.98 36.69
C GLY A 229 -4.87 -4.52 38.11
N SER A 230 -3.81 -3.73 38.22
CA SER A 230 -3.27 -3.27 39.51
C SER A 230 -3.95 -2.01 40.03
N GLU A 231 -3.98 -1.86 41.36
CA GLU A 231 -4.56 -0.68 42.05
C GLU A 231 -3.83 0.61 41.71
N ASN A 232 -2.53 0.58 41.41
CA ASN A 232 -1.76 1.75 41.00
C ASN A 232 -1.91 2.12 39.50
N SER A 233 -2.74 1.40 38.73
CA SER A 233 -2.99 1.69 37.32
C SER A 233 -4.22 2.59 37.16
N SER A 234 -4.00 3.86 36.81
CA SER A 234 -5.07 4.80 36.47
C SER A 234 -6.03 4.22 35.42
N ASN A 235 -5.50 3.62 34.34
CA ASN A 235 -6.31 2.97 33.31
C ASN A 235 -7.24 1.89 33.88
N SER A 236 -6.74 1.04 34.78
CA SER A 236 -7.53 -0.05 35.37
C SER A 236 -8.62 0.47 36.31
N GLN A 237 -8.32 1.51 37.10
CA GLN A 237 -9.30 2.16 37.96
C GLN A 237 -10.42 2.82 37.15
N ARG A 238 -10.07 3.57 36.08
CA ARG A 238 -11.06 4.23 35.23
C ARG A 238 -12.01 3.26 34.55
N MET A 239 -11.56 2.05 34.21
CA MET A 239 -12.43 1.00 33.70
C MET A 239 -13.50 0.57 34.73
N VAL A 240 -13.14 0.49 36.01
CA VAL A 240 -14.10 0.19 37.09
C VAL A 240 -15.09 1.34 37.28
N ASP A 241 -14.61 2.58 37.24
CA ASP A 241 -15.47 3.77 37.31
C ASP A 241 -16.49 3.82 36.16
N VAL A 242 -16.04 3.52 34.93
CA VAL A 242 -16.91 3.47 33.75
C VAL A 242 -17.98 2.38 33.88
N ALA A 243 -17.64 1.21 34.43
CA ALA A 243 -18.64 0.18 34.72
C ALA A 243 -19.68 0.68 35.74
N GLY A 244 -19.22 1.34 36.80
CA GLY A 244 -20.08 1.93 37.84
C GLY A 244 -21.03 3.00 37.29
N LYS A 245 -20.53 3.92 36.46
CA LYS A 245 -21.34 4.96 35.78
C LYS A 245 -22.36 4.36 34.81
N ALA A 246 -22.04 3.24 34.19
CA ALA A 246 -22.96 2.48 33.34
C ALA A 246 -24.00 1.66 34.15
N GLY A 247 -23.98 1.74 35.48
CA GLY A 247 -24.94 1.07 36.37
C GLY A 247 -24.63 -0.41 36.64
N VAL A 248 -23.44 -0.90 36.29
CA VAL A 248 -23.02 -2.29 36.51
C VAL A 248 -21.93 -2.37 37.57
N ARG A 249 -22.00 -3.39 38.44
CA ARG A 249 -20.97 -3.61 39.47
C ARG A 249 -19.65 -4.00 38.81
N GLY A 250 -18.66 -3.12 38.91
CA GLY A 250 -17.27 -3.36 38.49
C GLY A 250 -16.38 -3.67 39.69
N HIS A 251 -15.51 -4.67 39.58
CA HIS A 251 -14.46 -4.95 40.57
C HIS A 251 -13.09 -5.03 39.91
N LEU A 252 -12.10 -4.40 40.54
CA LEU A 252 -10.70 -4.55 40.18
C LEU A 252 -10.16 -5.87 40.75
N VAL A 253 -9.46 -6.64 39.92
CA VAL A 253 -8.89 -7.95 40.27
C VAL A 253 -7.39 -7.93 39.93
N PRO A 254 -6.51 -7.65 40.90
CA PRO A 254 -5.05 -7.67 40.68
C PRO A 254 -4.51 -9.04 40.26
N ASP A 255 -5.04 -10.10 40.88
CA ASP A 255 -4.72 -11.50 40.60
C ASP A 255 -5.89 -12.40 41.01
N VAL A 256 -5.80 -13.70 40.71
CA VAL A 256 -6.84 -14.68 41.00
C VAL A 256 -7.21 -14.78 42.50
N GLY A 257 -6.28 -14.48 43.40
CA GLY A 257 -6.51 -14.48 44.85
C GLY A 257 -7.45 -13.38 45.33
N HIS A 258 -7.59 -12.31 44.55
CA HIS A 258 -8.48 -11.18 44.84
C HIS A 258 -9.90 -11.39 44.30
N LEU A 259 -10.14 -12.47 43.54
CA LEU A 259 -11.48 -12.81 43.07
C LEU A 259 -12.32 -13.41 44.22
N ARG A 260 -13.36 -12.69 44.65
CA ARG A 260 -14.23 -13.13 45.74
C ARG A 260 -15.45 -13.88 45.24
N ALA A 261 -15.66 -15.10 45.74
CA ALA A 261 -16.82 -15.93 45.40
C ALA A 261 -18.17 -15.25 45.73
N GLU A 262 -18.18 -14.29 46.66
CA GLU A 262 -19.38 -13.52 47.00
C GLU A 262 -19.89 -12.63 45.87
N TRP A 263 -19.00 -12.12 45.01
CA TRP A 263 -19.38 -11.28 43.86
C TRP A 263 -20.14 -12.09 42.79
N LEU A 264 -19.86 -13.39 42.72
CA LEU A 264 -20.42 -14.32 41.73
C LEU A 264 -21.79 -14.89 42.14
N ARG A 265 -22.24 -14.65 43.39
CA ARG A 265 -23.53 -15.15 43.87
C ARG A 265 -24.68 -14.44 43.17
N GLY A 266 -25.57 -15.23 42.54
CA GLY A 266 -26.74 -14.71 41.84
C GLY A 266 -26.46 -14.10 40.46
N VAL A 267 -25.21 -14.13 40.00
CA VAL A 267 -24.80 -13.60 38.69
C VAL A 267 -24.82 -14.71 37.63
N ARG A 268 -25.32 -14.40 36.43
CA ARG A 268 -25.40 -15.28 35.26
C ARG A 268 -24.44 -14.87 34.15
N THR A 269 -24.16 -13.58 34.00
CA THR A 269 -23.23 -13.07 32.98
C THR A 269 -22.15 -12.21 33.62
N VAL A 270 -20.88 -12.62 33.44
CA VAL A 270 -19.71 -11.89 33.93
C VAL A 270 -18.92 -11.35 32.73
N GLY A 271 -18.73 -10.03 32.69
CA GLY A 271 -17.82 -9.40 31.75
C GLY A 271 -16.40 -9.47 32.29
N VAL A 272 -15.42 -9.88 31.48
CA VAL A 272 -14.00 -9.86 31.85
C VAL A 272 -13.25 -8.98 30.87
N SER A 273 -12.47 -8.05 31.39
CA SER A 273 -11.53 -7.23 30.63
C SER A 273 -10.26 -7.02 31.46
N SER A 274 -9.30 -6.27 30.94
CA SER A 274 -8.05 -6.00 31.64
C SER A 274 -7.53 -4.60 31.38
N GLY A 275 -6.73 -4.08 32.31
CA GLY A 275 -5.99 -2.85 32.09
C GLY A 275 -4.90 -3.02 31.03
N ALA A 276 -4.48 -1.91 30.41
CA ALA A 276 -3.45 -1.91 29.37
C ALA A 276 -2.05 -2.37 29.86
N SER A 277 -1.84 -2.48 31.18
CA SER A 277 -0.61 -2.98 31.80
C SER A 277 -0.75 -4.39 32.39
N ALA A 278 -1.91 -5.04 32.24
CA ALA A 278 -2.14 -6.38 32.77
C ALA A 278 -1.75 -7.45 31.74
N PRO A 279 -0.91 -8.44 32.09
CA PRO A 279 -0.57 -9.53 31.19
C PRO A 279 -1.75 -10.49 31.01
N GLU A 280 -1.83 -11.11 29.84
CA GLU A 280 -2.88 -12.07 29.48
C GLU A 280 -2.94 -13.26 30.45
N VAL A 281 -1.80 -13.70 30.99
CA VAL A 281 -1.74 -14.82 31.95
C VAL A 281 -2.63 -14.60 33.19
N LEU A 282 -2.75 -13.36 33.69
CA LEU A 282 -3.64 -13.07 34.82
C LEU A 282 -5.11 -13.12 34.44
N VAL A 283 -5.43 -12.79 33.18
CA VAL A 283 -6.79 -12.93 32.65
C VAL A 283 -7.14 -14.41 32.52
N GLU A 284 -6.23 -15.22 32.00
CA GLU A 284 -6.41 -16.68 31.90
C GLU A 284 -6.63 -17.32 33.27
N GLU A 285 -5.84 -16.95 34.29
CA GLU A 285 -6.03 -17.45 35.67
C GLU A 285 -7.41 -17.09 36.24
N VAL A 286 -7.90 -15.87 35.98
CA VAL A 286 -9.25 -15.45 36.38
C VAL A 286 -10.32 -16.24 35.63
N LEU A 287 -10.15 -16.51 34.33
CA LEU A 287 -11.08 -17.32 33.54
C LEU A 287 -11.14 -18.77 34.04
N VAL A 288 -9.98 -19.37 34.35
CA VAL A 288 -9.91 -20.71 34.95
C VAL A 288 -10.67 -20.75 36.27
N ARG A 289 -10.47 -19.75 37.13
CA ARG A 289 -11.17 -19.65 38.42
C ARG A 289 -12.67 -19.41 38.26
N LEU A 290 -13.11 -18.68 37.25
CA LEU A 290 -14.53 -18.49 36.92
C LEU A 290 -15.18 -19.79 36.42
N ALA A 291 -14.46 -20.59 35.63
CA ALA A 291 -14.92 -21.90 35.18
C ALA A 291 -15.18 -22.85 36.36
N GLU A 292 -14.34 -22.83 37.40
CA GLU A 292 -14.57 -23.57 38.65
C GLU A 292 -15.87 -23.16 39.39
N HIS A 293 -16.38 -21.95 39.12
CA HIS A 293 -17.63 -21.43 39.66
C HIS A 293 -18.83 -21.56 38.69
N GLY A 294 -18.65 -22.35 37.63
CA GLY A 294 -19.69 -22.70 36.67
C GLY A 294 -19.85 -21.71 35.51
N PHE A 295 -18.88 -20.84 35.25
CA PHE A 295 -18.82 -19.97 34.07
C PHE A 295 -17.89 -20.57 32.99
N ASP A 296 -18.26 -21.72 32.44
CA ASP A 296 -17.46 -22.51 31.49
C ASP A 296 -17.63 -22.06 30.02
N GLN A 297 -18.70 -21.32 29.71
CA GLN A 297 -18.92 -20.72 28.40
C GLN A 297 -18.29 -19.31 28.33
N VAL A 298 -17.45 -19.07 27.32
CA VAL A 298 -16.83 -17.77 27.05
C VAL A 298 -17.24 -17.28 25.66
N ASP A 299 -17.92 -16.14 25.60
CA ASP A 299 -18.19 -15.41 24.37
C ASP A 299 -17.21 -14.22 24.27
N VAL A 300 -16.77 -13.86 23.06
CA VAL A 300 -15.81 -12.74 22.86
C VAL A 300 -16.54 -11.50 22.34
N ASP A 301 -16.29 -10.34 22.96
CA ASP A 301 -16.79 -9.03 22.52
C ASP A 301 -15.70 -8.25 21.78
N THR A 302 -15.90 -8.06 20.47
CA THR A 302 -14.98 -7.40 19.54
C THR A 302 -15.40 -5.95 19.23
N THR A 303 -16.22 -5.32 20.08
CA THR A 303 -16.75 -3.96 19.85
C THR A 303 -15.65 -2.88 19.74
N ALA A 304 -14.47 -3.14 20.32
CA ALA A 304 -13.29 -2.31 20.16
C ALA A 304 -12.08 -3.19 19.85
N VAL A 305 -11.18 -2.73 18.98
CA VAL A 305 -9.99 -3.50 18.57
C VAL A 305 -8.73 -2.64 18.71
N GLU A 306 -7.64 -3.26 19.15
CA GLU A 306 -6.32 -2.62 19.24
C GLU A 306 -5.39 -3.17 18.16
N THR A 307 -5.06 -2.35 17.15
CA THR A 307 -4.18 -2.72 16.02
C THR A 307 -2.84 -1.99 16.03
N VAL A 308 -2.64 -1.09 16.99
CA VAL A 308 -1.43 -0.27 17.11
C VAL A 308 -0.28 -1.14 17.59
N THR A 309 0.89 -1.00 16.98
CA THR A 309 2.15 -1.58 17.44
C THR A 309 3.24 -0.51 17.46
N PHE A 310 4.17 -0.59 18.41
CA PHE A 310 5.33 0.29 18.45
C PHE A 310 6.59 -0.52 18.28
N SER A 311 7.40 -0.16 17.30
CA SER A 311 8.71 -0.76 17.12
C SER A 311 9.62 -0.42 18.31
N LEU A 312 10.50 -1.36 18.67
CA LEU A 312 11.62 -1.06 19.55
C LEU A 312 12.47 0.03 18.90
N PRO A 313 12.94 1.04 19.65
CA PRO A 313 13.83 2.03 19.08
C PRO A 313 15.06 1.28 18.58
N GLY A 314 15.43 1.50 17.31
CA GLY A 314 16.66 0.97 16.77
C GLY A 314 17.78 1.31 17.73
N GLY A 315 18.41 0.30 18.32
CA GLY A 315 19.46 0.48 19.30
C GLY A 315 20.44 1.53 18.78
N ARG A 316 20.78 2.51 19.63
CA ARG A 316 21.91 3.40 19.34
C ARG A 316 23.07 2.53 18.90
N SER A 317 23.54 2.85 17.69
CA SER A 317 24.78 2.41 17.07
C SER A 317 25.43 1.24 17.79
N VAL A 318 25.29 0.05 17.20
CA VAL A 318 26.43 -0.86 17.19
C VAL A 318 27.63 0.04 16.84
N GLU A 319 28.65 0.08 17.71
CA GLU A 319 29.98 0.57 17.29
C GLU A 319 30.28 0.06 15.88
N PRO A 320 31.08 0.72 15.04
CA PRO A 320 31.29 0.36 13.63
C PRO A 320 31.88 -1.06 13.47
N GLY A 321 31.02 -2.04 13.68
CA GLY A 321 31.11 -3.41 13.30
C GLY A 321 30.95 -3.40 11.80
N ARG A 322 31.84 -4.14 11.17
CA ARG A 322 31.93 -4.32 9.74
C ARG A 322 30.52 -4.42 9.11
N ARG A 323 30.16 -3.44 8.26
CA ARG A 323 28.94 -3.49 7.44
C ARG A 323 28.83 -4.85 6.76
N LEU A 324 27.71 -5.54 6.95
CA LEU A 324 27.48 -6.90 6.47
C LEU A 324 27.09 -6.92 5.00
N LEU A 325 26.27 -5.97 4.55
CA LEU A 325 25.76 -5.92 3.18
C LEU A 325 26.89 -5.87 2.11
N PRO A 326 27.97 -5.07 2.28
CA PRO A 326 29.11 -5.11 1.36
C PRO A 326 29.86 -6.45 1.30
N SER A 327 29.68 -7.32 2.31
CA SER A 327 30.26 -8.66 2.31
C SER A 327 29.43 -9.70 1.55
N ILE A 328 28.15 -9.40 1.26
CA ILE A 328 27.26 -10.27 0.50
C ILE A 328 27.44 -9.99 -0.99
N ARG A 329 28.16 -10.90 -1.68
CA ARG A 329 28.39 -10.79 -3.13
C ARG A 329 27.54 -11.78 -3.92
N ARG A 330 27.06 -12.83 -3.26
CA ARG A 330 26.21 -13.88 -3.84
C ARG A 330 25.32 -14.50 -2.75
N PRO A 331 24.19 -15.14 -3.13
CA PRO A 331 23.26 -15.74 -2.17
C PRO A 331 23.92 -16.68 -1.15
N SER A 332 24.87 -17.51 -1.58
CA SER A 332 25.55 -18.48 -0.73
C SER A 332 26.32 -17.87 0.45
N ASP A 333 26.70 -16.59 0.38
CA ASP A 333 27.42 -15.91 1.45
C ASP A 333 26.54 -15.79 2.71
N LEU A 334 25.21 -15.74 2.54
CA LEU A 334 24.26 -15.70 3.64
C LEU A 334 24.37 -16.90 4.57
N ARG A 335 24.72 -18.10 4.06
CA ARG A 335 24.76 -19.35 4.85
C ARG A 335 25.78 -19.31 6.01
N ARG A 336 26.75 -18.39 5.94
CA ARG A 336 27.81 -18.21 6.96
C ARG A 336 27.37 -17.32 8.11
N LEU A 337 26.30 -16.54 7.92
CA LEU A 337 25.81 -15.62 8.93
C LEU A 337 25.01 -16.34 10.02
N THR A 338 25.25 -15.92 11.25
CA THR A 338 24.43 -16.24 12.42
C THR A 338 23.08 -15.52 12.36
N VAL A 339 22.12 -15.93 13.19
CA VAL A 339 20.78 -15.29 13.26
C VAL A 339 20.92 -13.80 13.61
N ALA A 340 21.74 -13.45 14.59
CA ALA A 340 21.97 -12.05 14.97
C ALA A 340 22.60 -11.21 13.83
N GLU A 341 23.50 -11.80 13.03
CA GLU A 341 24.04 -11.13 11.84
C GLU A 341 22.98 -10.97 10.74
N LEU A 342 22.04 -11.91 10.61
CA LEU A 342 20.92 -11.76 9.67
C LEU A 342 19.99 -10.61 10.05
N ASP A 343 19.74 -10.40 11.35
CA ASP A 343 18.95 -9.27 11.84
C ASP A 343 19.65 -7.94 11.50
N GLY A 344 20.97 -7.88 11.72
CA GLY A 344 21.80 -6.73 11.33
C GLY A 344 21.77 -6.48 9.82
N LEU A 345 21.90 -7.53 9.01
CA LEU A 345 21.83 -7.44 7.55
C LEU A 345 20.44 -6.98 7.08
N ALA A 346 19.36 -7.46 7.70
CA ALA A 346 18.00 -7.05 7.39
C ALA A 346 17.81 -5.54 7.63
N ALA A 347 18.36 -5.01 8.73
CA ALA A 347 18.36 -3.58 9.01
C ALA A 347 19.17 -2.77 7.97
N GLU A 348 20.36 -3.25 7.58
CA GLU A 348 21.17 -2.61 6.52
C GLU A 348 20.44 -2.58 5.17
N ILE A 349 19.77 -3.66 4.80
CA ILE A 349 19.00 -3.74 3.55
C ILE A 349 17.82 -2.76 3.59
N ARG A 350 17.06 -2.70 4.69
CA ARG A 350 15.98 -1.70 4.82
C ARG A 350 16.51 -0.28 4.70
N ALA A 351 17.63 0.03 5.33
CA ALA A 351 18.26 1.34 5.23
C ALA A 351 18.67 1.67 3.79
N LEU A 352 19.24 0.72 3.05
CA LEU A 352 19.54 0.88 1.62
C LEU A 352 18.26 1.18 0.83
N LEU A 353 17.21 0.37 0.99
CA LEU A 353 15.97 0.52 0.24
C LEU A 353 15.31 1.87 0.52
N VAL A 354 15.19 2.27 1.79
CA VAL A 354 14.63 3.57 2.15
C VAL A 354 15.46 4.71 1.55
N ALA A 355 16.80 4.66 1.65
CA ALA A 355 17.66 5.71 1.13
C ALA A 355 17.57 5.83 -0.40
N GLU A 356 17.75 4.73 -1.12
CA GLU A 356 17.86 4.76 -2.59
C GLU A 356 16.50 4.89 -3.26
N VAL A 357 15.48 4.15 -2.81
CA VAL A 357 14.15 4.20 -3.45
C VAL A 357 13.43 5.52 -3.14
N SER A 358 13.66 6.14 -1.97
CA SER A 358 13.14 7.49 -1.73
C SER A 358 13.80 8.53 -2.64
N ARG A 359 15.04 8.29 -3.10
CA ARG A 359 15.73 9.18 -4.04
C ARG A 359 15.30 8.96 -5.49
N THR A 360 15.17 7.71 -5.93
CA THR A 360 14.87 7.37 -7.33
C THR A 360 13.38 7.23 -7.62
N GLY A 361 12.56 7.00 -6.59
CA GLY A 361 11.21 6.47 -6.73
C GLY A 361 11.19 4.97 -7.06
N GLY A 362 10.03 4.34 -6.91
CA GLY A 362 9.81 2.92 -7.18
C GLY A 362 9.09 2.19 -6.04
N HIS A 363 9.17 0.86 -6.02
CA HIS A 363 8.38 0.02 -5.10
C HIS A 363 9.04 -0.15 -3.74
N LEU A 364 8.81 0.79 -2.82
CA LEU A 364 9.42 0.77 -1.49
C LEU A 364 8.72 -0.22 -0.55
N GLY A 365 7.40 -0.06 -0.35
CA GLY A 365 6.60 -0.88 0.57
C GLY A 365 6.68 -2.39 0.33
N PRO A 366 6.50 -2.88 -0.91
CA PRO A 366 6.63 -4.30 -1.24
C PRO A 366 8.01 -4.87 -0.92
N GLY A 367 9.08 -4.12 -1.21
CA GLY A 367 10.46 -4.55 -0.93
C GLY A 367 10.77 -4.64 0.55
N LEU A 368 10.30 -3.68 1.35
CA LEU A 368 10.48 -3.66 2.81
C LEU A 368 9.80 -4.85 3.51
N GLY A 369 8.65 -5.29 2.99
CA GLY A 369 7.86 -6.39 3.56
C GLY A 369 8.47 -7.77 3.39
N VAL A 370 9.42 -7.96 2.47
CA VAL A 370 9.95 -9.30 2.13
C VAL A 370 11.42 -9.49 2.49
N VAL A 371 12.00 -8.65 3.35
CA VAL A 371 13.44 -8.70 3.68
C VAL A 371 13.83 -10.06 4.26
N GLU A 372 13.20 -10.48 5.37
CA GLU A 372 13.51 -11.74 6.03
C GLU A 372 13.11 -12.95 5.19
N LEU A 373 11.96 -12.88 4.52
CA LEU A 373 11.50 -13.89 3.56
C LEU A 373 12.54 -14.14 2.46
N THR A 374 13.13 -13.09 1.90
CA THR A 374 14.14 -13.19 0.86
C THR A 374 15.48 -13.72 1.39
N LEU A 375 15.86 -13.33 2.61
CA LEU A 375 17.03 -13.88 3.29
C LEU A 375 16.89 -15.40 3.51
N ALA A 376 15.74 -15.84 4.00
CA ALA A 376 15.44 -17.26 4.21
C ALA A 376 15.46 -18.05 2.88
N LEU A 377 14.81 -17.51 1.83
CA LEU A 377 14.81 -18.09 0.48
C LEU A 377 16.24 -18.36 -0.03
N HIS A 378 17.10 -17.35 0.00
CA HIS A 378 18.47 -17.47 -0.50
C HIS A 378 19.41 -18.27 0.41
N ARG A 379 19.00 -18.54 1.67
CA ARG A 379 19.71 -19.50 2.54
C ARG A 379 19.34 -20.95 2.23
N VAL A 380 18.07 -21.22 1.92
CA VAL A 380 17.55 -22.58 1.66
C VAL A 380 17.84 -23.05 0.24
N PHE A 381 17.62 -22.19 -0.75
CA PHE A 381 17.75 -22.52 -2.17
C PHE A 381 19.06 -21.98 -2.76
N ASP A 382 19.64 -22.72 -3.70
CA ASP A 382 20.93 -22.41 -4.33
C ASP A 382 20.73 -21.67 -5.65
N SER A 383 20.30 -20.41 -5.60
CA SER A 383 20.16 -19.59 -6.81
C SER A 383 21.54 -19.29 -7.44
N PRO A 384 21.70 -19.37 -8.79
CA PRO A 384 20.67 -19.56 -9.81
C PRO A 384 20.44 -21.02 -10.23
N ALA A 385 21.06 -22.00 -9.56
CA ALA A 385 20.83 -23.42 -9.88
C ALA A 385 19.40 -23.84 -9.55
N ASP A 386 18.91 -23.42 -8.38
CA ASP A 386 17.49 -23.37 -8.04
C ASP A 386 16.88 -22.08 -8.61
N ARG A 387 15.73 -22.22 -9.27
CA ARG A 387 15.06 -21.10 -9.94
C ARG A 387 14.07 -20.48 -8.98
N ILE A 388 14.34 -19.23 -8.59
CA ILE A 388 13.43 -18.42 -7.76
C ILE A 388 12.72 -17.43 -8.67
N LEU A 389 11.41 -17.60 -8.81
CA LEU A 389 10.55 -16.84 -9.70
C LEU A 389 9.77 -15.83 -8.87
N TRP A 390 9.85 -14.55 -9.22
CA TRP A 390 9.15 -13.47 -8.54
C TRP A 390 7.93 -13.04 -9.35
N ASP A 391 6.74 -13.28 -8.84
CA ASP A 391 5.50 -12.81 -9.49
C ASP A 391 5.38 -11.29 -9.41
N THR A 392 5.00 -10.62 -10.49
CA THR A 392 5.03 -9.15 -10.68
C THR A 392 6.44 -8.53 -10.59
N GLY A 393 7.37 -9.09 -9.82
CA GLY A 393 8.77 -8.66 -9.72
C GLY A 393 9.03 -7.40 -8.89
N HIS A 394 8.02 -6.59 -8.59
CA HIS A 394 8.17 -5.33 -7.84
C HIS A 394 8.72 -5.47 -6.42
N GLN A 395 8.54 -6.65 -5.79
CA GLN A 395 9.07 -6.99 -4.47
C GLN A 395 10.48 -7.59 -4.50
N ALA A 396 11.15 -7.63 -5.67
CA ALA A 396 12.45 -8.28 -5.84
C ALA A 396 13.66 -7.39 -5.54
N TYR A 397 13.49 -6.20 -4.93
CA TYR A 397 14.63 -5.32 -4.60
C TYR A 397 15.61 -5.97 -3.62
N VAL A 398 15.10 -6.65 -2.58
CA VAL A 398 15.95 -7.40 -1.65
C VAL A 398 16.71 -8.51 -2.39
N HIS A 399 16.04 -9.19 -3.33
CA HIS A 399 16.66 -10.21 -4.16
C HIS A 399 17.80 -9.63 -5.01
N LYS A 400 17.62 -8.46 -5.63
CA LYS A 400 18.69 -7.76 -6.37
C LYS A 400 19.88 -7.43 -5.47
N ALA A 401 19.62 -6.88 -4.28
CA ALA A 401 20.68 -6.55 -3.32
C ALA A 401 21.51 -7.79 -2.92
N LEU A 402 20.84 -8.91 -2.62
CA LEU A 402 21.48 -10.16 -2.19
C LEU A 402 22.17 -10.95 -3.31
N THR A 403 21.94 -10.58 -4.57
CA THR A 403 22.53 -11.20 -5.76
C THR A 403 23.61 -10.31 -6.39
N GLY A 404 24.30 -9.54 -5.55
CA GLY A 404 25.52 -8.80 -5.92
C GLY A 404 25.31 -7.40 -6.47
N ARG A 405 24.07 -6.89 -6.51
CA ARG A 405 23.73 -5.62 -7.20
C ARG A 405 23.40 -4.45 -6.25
N TRP A 406 23.64 -4.61 -4.94
CA TRP A 406 23.26 -3.59 -3.95
C TRP A 406 23.88 -2.21 -4.21
N SER A 407 25.09 -2.14 -4.76
CA SER A 407 25.80 -0.87 -5.05
C SER A 407 25.26 -0.13 -6.28
N GLU A 408 24.41 -0.77 -7.08
CA GLU A 408 23.86 -0.22 -8.32
C GLU A 408 22.48 0.45 -8.13
N PHE A 409 21.91 0.38 -6.92
CA PHE A 409 20.62 1.01 -6.58
C PHE A 409 20.61 2.54 -6.81
N GLY A 410 21.81 3.15 -6.85
CA GLY A 410 22.02 4.54 -7.28
C GLY A 410 21.34 4.88 -8.63
N GLY A 411 21.27 3.92 -9.55
CA GLY A 411 20.68 4.07 -10.88
C GLY A 411 19.32 3.42 -11.04
N LEU A 412 18.62 3.05 -9.96
CA LEU A 412 17.34 2.34 -10.05
C LEU A 412 16.31 3.11 -10.90
N ARG A 413 15.74 2.42 -11.90
CA ARG A 413 14.76 2.88 -12.90
C ARG A 413 15.23 4.02 -13.80
N ALA A 414 16.49 4.44 -13.68
CA ALA A 414 17.11 5.41 -14.57
C ALA A 414 17.61 4.75 -15.86
N ARG A 415 17.75 5.55 -16.92
CA ARG A 415 18.28 5.08 -18.21
C ARG A 415 19.66 4.44 -18.02
N GLY A 416 19.79 3.18 -18.43
CA GLY A 416 21.04 2.42 -18.31
C GLY A 416 21.39 1.96 -16.88
N GLY A 417 20.54 2.21 -15.89
CA GLY A 417 20.69 1.68 -14.53
C GLY A 417 19.79 0.46 -14.28
N LEU A 418 19.71 0.02 -13.02
CA LEU A 418 18.91 -1.15 -12.62
C LEU A 418 17.43 -0.97 -12.97
N SER A 419 16.81 -2.02 -13.50
CA SER A 419 15.37 -2.12 -13.69
C SER A 419 14.63 -2.15 -12.35
N GLY A 420 13.41 -1.61 -12.33
CA GLY A 420 12.46 -1.76 -11.22
C GLY A 420 11.91 -3.19 -11.05
N TYR A 421 12.26 -4.10 -11.96
CA TYR A 421 11.82 -5.49 -12.01
C TYR A 421 13.02 -6.42 -12.26
N PRO A 422 12.92 -7.74 -12.01
CA PRO A 422 13.96 -8.67 -12.42
C PRO A 422 14.26 -8.53 -13.93
N SER A 423 15.53 -8.68 -14.30
CA SER A 423 16.04 -8.53 -15.67
C SER A 423 17.17 -9.53 -15.89
N ARG A 424 17.03 -10.42 -16.86
CA ARG A 424 18.05 -11.42 -17.22
C ARG A 424 19.29 -10.77 -17.78
N ALA A 425 19.16 -9.58 -18.35
CA ALA A 425 20.30 -8.76 -18.77
C ALA A 425 21.12 -8.25 -17.57
N GLU A 426 20.51 -8.12 -16.39
CA GLU A 426 21.19 -7.68 -15.17
C GLU A 426 21.77 -8.86 -14.35
N SER A 427 21.12 -10.03 -14.39
CA SER A 427 21.54 -11.13 -13.53
C SER A 427 21.03 -12.50 -13.98
N PRO A 428 21.84 -13.57 -13.85
CA PRO A 428 21.37 -14.94 -14.05
C PRO A 428 20.36 -15.40 -12.99
N HIS A 429 20.22 -14.67 -11.88
CA HIS A 429 19.25 -14.95 -10.82
C HIS A 429 17.83 -14.49 -11.19
N ASP A 430 17.71 -13.59 -12.17
CA ASP A 430 16.45 -13.04 -12.61
C ASP A 430 15.92 -13.87 -13.78
N VAL A 431 14.72 -14.44 -13.64
CA VAL A 431 14.16 -15.35 -14.65
C VAL A 431 13.01 -14.71 -15.44
N ILE A 432 12.10 -14.02 -14.73
CA ILE A 432 10.90 -13.40 -15.31
C ILE A 432 11.11 -11.89 -15.39
N GLU A 433 11.09 -11.32 -16.60
CA GLU A 433 11.38 -9.88 -16.83
C GLU A 433 10.15 -9.00 -16.96
N ASN A 434 8.95 -9.59 -16.84
CA ASN A 434 7.71 -8.84 -16.94
C ASN A 434 7.10 -8.59 -15.56
N SER A 435 6.26 -7.58 -15.50
CA SER A 435 5.60 -7.12 -14.30
C SER A 435 4.12 -7.50 -14.20
N HIS A 436 3.61 -8.28 -15.16
CA HIS A 436 2.21 -8.67 -15.14
C HIS A 436 2.04 -9.78 -14.10
N ALA A 437 1.09 -9.59 -13.19
CA ALA A 437 0.86 -10.51 -12.09
C ALA A 437 0.36 -11.89 -12.55
N SER A 438 0.38 -12.85 -11.63
CA SER A 438 -0.22 -14.18 -11.75
C SER A 438 0.46 -15.10 -12.76
N THR A 439 1.68 -14.78 -13.23
CA THR A 439 2.38 -15.59 -14.24
C THR A 439 3.38 -16.57 -13.64
N ALA A 440 3.94 -16.30 -12.45
CA ALA A 440 5.07 -17.05 -11.90
C ALA A 440 4.75 -18.53 -11.70
N LEU A 441 3.50 -18.86 -11.34
CA LEU A 441 3.05 -20.25 -11.18
C LEU A 441 3.02 -21.01 -12.51
N SER A 442 2.59 -20.36 -13.61
CA SER A 442 2.63 -20.97 -14.94
C SER A 442 4.07 -21.21 -15.40
N TYR A 443 4.98 -20.26 -15.15
CA TYR A 443 6.42 -20.47 -15.38
C TYR A 443 6.96 -21.63 -14.53
N ALA A 444 6.59 -21.68 -13.25
CA ALA A 444 7.03 -22.73 -12.34
C ALA A 444 6.59 -24.12 -12.81
N TYR A 445 5.33 -24.24 -13.21
CA TYR A 445 4.75 -25.46 -13.79
C TYR A 445 5.54 -25.94 -15.01
N GLY A 446 5.77 -25.04 -15.98
CA GLY A 446 6.51 -25.37 -17.20
C GLY A 446 7.96 -25.78 -16.92
N MET A 447 8.64 -25.09 -16.00
CA MET A 447 10.03 -25.40 -15.63
C MET A 447 10.14 -26.72 -14.85
N ALA A 448 9.24 -26.97 -13.89
CA ALA A 448 9.22 -28.23 -13.15
C ALA A 448 8.91 -29.42 -14.07
N THR A 449 8.00 -29.24 -15.02
CA THR A 449 7.73 -30.23 -16.08
C THR A 449 8.98 -30.49 -16.92
N ALA A 450 9.70 -29.44 -17.33
CA ALA A 450 10.93 -29.60 -18.11
C ALA A 450 12.04 -30.32 -17.34
N ASP A 451 12.22 -30.04 -16.05
CA ASP A 451 13.19 -30.73 -15.19
C ASP A 451 12.84 -32.22 -15.05
N ARG A 452 11.56 -32.55 -14.81
CA ARG A 452 11.06 -33.93 -14.77
C ARG A 452 11.34 -34.68 -16.08
N LEU A 453 11.03 -34.08 -17.22
CA LEU A 453 11.24 -34.69 -18.55
C LEU A 453 12.74 -34.91 -18.86
N ARG A 454 13.63 -34.11 -18.26
CA ARG A 454 15.08 -34.25 -18.40
C ARG A 454 15.69 -35.22 -17.38
N GLY A 455 14.89 -35.80 -16.49
CA GLY A 455 15.38 -36.66 -15.40
C GLY A 455 16.13 -35.89 -14.30
N VAL A 456 15.93 -34.57 -14.20
CA VAL A 456 16.48 -33.73 -13.12
C VAL A 456 15.48 -33.77 -11.97
N GLY A 457 15.61 -34.77 -11.10
CA GLY A 457 14.64 -35.07 -10.04
C GLY A 457 14.93 -34.42 -8.69
N ASP A 458 16.11 -33.85 -8.48
CA ASP A 458 16.55 -33.29 -7.20
C ASP A 458 16.19 -31.81 -7.01
N ARG A 459 15.92 -31.07 -8.09
CA ARG A 459 15.69 -29.63 -8.04
C ARG A 459 14.25 -29.24 -7.74
N ARG A 460 14.10 -28.05 -7.14
CA ARG A 460 12.82 -27.37 -6.92
C ARG A 460 12.75 -26.11 -7.77
N VAL A 461 11.57 -25.82 -8.29
CA VAL A 461 11.24 -24.49 -8.81
C VAL A 461 10.45 -23.75 -7.75
N VAL A 462 10.91 -22.56 -7.38
CA VAL A 462 10.33 -21.77 -6.29
C VAL A 462 9.62 -20.58 -6.89
N ALA A 463 8.33 -20.41 -6.61
CA ALA A 463 7.54 -19.26 -7.07
C ALA A 463 7.10 -18.42 -5.87
N VAL A 464 7.54 -17.17 -5.80
CA VAL A 464 7.13 -16.20 -4.79
C VAL A 464 5.97 -15.39 -5.34
N VAL A 465 4.79 -15.54 -4.74
CA VAL A 465 3.53 -14.97 -5.23
C VAL A 465 2.84 -14.20 -4.11
N GLY A 466 2.38 -12.98 -4.40
CA GLY A 466 1.58 -12.20 -3.44
C GLY A 466 0.13 -12.70 -3.36
N ASP A 467 -0.54 -12.47 -2.23
CA ASP A 467 -1.97 -12.75 -2.05
C ASP A 467 -2.83 -12.07 -3.12
N GLY A 468 -2.54 -10.81 -3.47
CA GLY A 468 -3.20 -10.11 -4.58
C GLY A 468 -3.00 -10.80 -5.93
N ALA A 469 -1.79 -11.28 -6.23
CA ALA A 469 -1.50 -11.96 -7.51
C ALA A 469 -2.18 -13.33 -7.64
N LEU A 470 -2.50 -14.00 -6.53
CA LEU A 470 -3.31 -15.22 -6.55
C LEU A 470 -4.78 -14.97 -6.94
N THR A 471 -5.25 -13.72 -6.98
CA THR A 471 -6.61 -13.41 -7.44
C THR A 471 -6.78 -13.53 -8.97
N GLY A 472 -5.68 -13.52 -9.73
CA GLY A 472 -5.75 -13.55 -11.21
C GLY A 472 -5.95 -14.95 -11.78
N GLY A 473 -6.76 -15.05 -12.83
CA GLY A 473 -7.19 -16.33 -13.42
C GLY A 473 -6.05 -17.27 -13.81
N MET A 474 -4.96 -16.74 -14.39
CA MET A 474 -3.78 -17.53 -14.76
C MET A 474 -3.09 -18.21 -13.56
N ALA A 475 -3.16 -17.62 -12.36
CA ALA A 475 -2.66 -18.27 -11.16
C ALA A 475 -3.50 -19.51 -10.80
N TRP A 476 -4.82 -19.43 -10.97
CA TRP A 476 -5.73 -20.55 -10.70
C TRP A 476 -5.56 -21.69 -11.69
N GLU A 477 -5.44 -21.38 -12.98
CA GLU A 477 -5.14 -22.36 -14.03
C GLU A 477 -3.83 -23.10 -13.74
N ALA A 478 -2.81 -22.36 -13.31
CA ALA A 478 -1.53 -22.92 -12.92
C ALA A 478 -1.61 -23.77 -11.65
N LEU A 479 -2.31 -23.32 -10.60
CA LEU A 479 -2.52 -24.11 -9.38
C LEU A 479 -3.20 -25.45 -9.69
N ASN A 480 -4.25 -25.43 -10.52
CA ASN A 480 -4.93 -26.64 -10.97
C ASN A 480 -3.97 -27.59 -11.71
N SER A 481 -3.10 -27.04 -12.56
CA SER A 481 -2.11 -27.84 -13.31
C SER A 481 -1.02 -28.43 -12.41
N ILE A 482 -0.49 -27.63 -11.48
CA ILE A 482 0.55 -28.03 -10.50
C ILE A 482 0.03 -29.12 -9.58
N GLY A 483 -1.20 -28.98 -9.09
CA GLY A 483 -1.84 -29.96 -8.21
C GLY A 483 -2.10 -31.31 -8.88
N GLY A 484 -2.44 -31.29 -10.18
CA GLY A 484 -2.79 -32.49 -10.93
C GLY A 484 -1.63 -33.40 -11.34
N ASP A 485 -0.41 -32.87 -11.47
CA ASP A 485 0.74 -33.64 -12.00
C ASP A 485 1.87 -33.90 -11.00
N GLY A 486 1.70 -33.47 -9.74
CA GLY A 486 2.68 -33.67 -8.67
C GLY A 486 3.98 -32.90 -8.90
N SER A 487 3.96 -31.80 -9.66
CA SER A 487 5.11 -30.95 -9.96
C SER A 487 5.92 -30.61 -8.70
N ARG A 488 7.26 -30.65 -8.80
CA ARG A 488 8.18 -30.29 -7.70
C ARG A 488 8.32 -28.76 -7.54
N VAL A 489 7.19 -28.09 -7.32
CA VAL A 489 7.10 -26.64 -7.15
C VAL A 489 6.94 -26.29 -5.67
N VAL A 490 7.72 -25.33 -5.19
CA VAL A 490 7.48 -24.67 -3.89
C VAL A 490 6.85 -23.31 -4.17
N ILE A 491 5.63 -23.12 -3.70
CA ILE A 491 4.90 -21.85 -3.82
C ILE A 491 5.08 -21.10 -2.52
N VAL A 492 5.80 -19.99 -2.54
CA VAL A 492 5.91 -19.10 -1.38
C VAL A 492 4.84 -18.03 -1.52
N LEU A 493 3.76 -18.19 -0.76
CA LEU A 493 2.69 -17.22 -0.67
C LEU A 493 3.11 -16.12 0.30
N ASN A 494 3.41 -14.95 -0.25
CA ASN A 494 3.65 -13.72 0.49
C ASN A 494 2.31 -13.00 0.75
N ASP A 495 1.66 -13.35 1.86
CA ASP A 495 0.38 -12.76 2.25
C ASP A 495 0.61 -11.54 3.15
N ASN A 496 0.33 -10.35 2.62
CA ASN A 496 0.28 -9.11 3.40
C ASN A 496 -1.13 -8.48 3.41
N GLY A 497 -2.13 -9.24 2.99
CA GLY A 497 -3.52 -8.82 2.87
C GLY A 497 -3.75 -7.65 1.90
N ARG A 498 -2.80 -7.33 1.02
CA ARG A 498 -2.86 -6.16 0.14
C ARG A 498 -2.28 -6.40 -1.26
N SER A 499 -2.88 -5.73 -2.23
CA SER A 499 -2.32 -5.39 -3.55
C SER A 499 -1.87 -3.91 -3.53
N TYR A 500 -2.53 -3.05 -4.31
CA TYR A 500 -2.55 -1.59 -4.07
C TYR A 500 -3.46 -1.29 -2.87
N SER A 501 -4.70 -1.77 -2.93
CA SER A 501 -5.72 -1.77 -1.88
C SER A 501 -5.74 -3.11 -1.10
N PRO A 502 -6.51 -3.23 0.00
CA PRO A 502 -6.75 -4.53 0.65
C PRO A 502 -7.19 -5.58 -0.36
N THR A 503 -6.63 -6.79 -0.27
CA THR A 503 -6.94 -7.88 -1.19
C THR A 503 -8.39 -8.33 -0.98
N ILE A 504 -9.13 -8.46 -2.07
CA ILE A 504 -10.56 -8.75 -2.07
C ILE A 504 -10.86 -10.15 -2.63
N GLY A 505 -12.11 -10.58 -2.47
CA GLY A 505 -12.64 -11.80 -3.06
C GLY A 505 -12.72 -12.98 -2.11
N GLY A 506 -13.21 -14.11 -2.62
CA GLY A 506 -13.39 -15.34 -1.84
C GLY A 506 -12.07 -15.90 -1.30
N LEU A 507 -10.99 -15.82 -2.09
CA LEU A 507 -9.67 -16.30 -1.69
C LEU A 507 -9.13 -15.53 -0.48
N ALA A 508 -9.18 -14.20 -0.52
CA ALA A 508 -8.72 -13.36 0.60
C ALA A 508 -9.40 -13.73 1.92
N ARG A 509 -10.72 -14.00 1.89
CA ARG A 509 -11.47 -14.48 3.06
C ARG A 509 -11.02 -15.85 3.56
N HIS A 510 -10.64 -16.76 2.67
CA HIS A 510 -10.12 -18.08 3.08
C HIS A 510 -8.71 -17.97 3.67
N LEU A 511 -7.85 -17.13 3.10
CA LEU A 511 -6.50 -16.89 3.61
C LEU A 511 -6.53 -16.25 5.01
N ALA A 512 -7.45 -15.31 5.24
CA ALA A 512 -7.66 -14.68 6.55
C ALA A 512 -8.45 -15.56 7.56
N GLY A 513 -9.05 -16.66 7.09
CA GLY A 513 -9.92 -17.53 7.88
C GLY A 513 -9.22 -18.74 8.50
N ALA A 514 -10.01 -19.67 9.04
CA ALA A 514 -9.50 -20.83 9.79
C ALA A 514 -9.03 -22.02 8.93
N GLU A 515 -9.25 -22.01 7.60
CA GLU A 515 -9.00 -23.18 6.74
C GLU A 515 -8.20 -22.94 5.43
N PRO A 516 -7.10 -22.16 5.39
CA PRO A 516 -6.24 -22.09 4.21
C PRO A 516 -5.70 -23.48 3.78
N HIS A 517 -5.44 -24.37 4.75
CA HIS A 517 -4.97 -25.72 4.49
C HIS A 517 -5.98 -26.53 3.64
N THR A 518 -7.27 -26.48 3.99
CA THR A 518 -8.33 -27.23 3.28
C THR A 518 -8.41 -26.82 1.81
N PHE A 519 -8.23 -25.53 1.52
CA PHE A 519 -8.26 -25.00 0.16
C PHE A 519 -7.16 -25.61 -0.73
N PHE A 520 -5.89 -25.54 -0.33
CA PHE A 520 -4.77 -26.06 -1.13
C PHE A 520 -4.74 -27.59 -1.16
N ALA A 521 -5.10 -28.25 -0.05
CA ALA A 521 -5.17 -29.71 0.02
C ALA A 521 -6.20 -30.27 -0.98
N THR A 522 -7.32 -29.57 -1.19
CA THR A 522 -8.34 -29.96 -2.19
C THR A 522 -7.81 -29.93 -3.62
N LEU A 523 -6.83 -29.06 -3.89
CA LEU A 523 -6.13 -29.00 -5.18
C LEU A 523 -4.99 -30.04 -5.30
N GLY A 524 -4.75 -30.86 -4.27
CA GLY A 524 -3.61 -31.79 -4.25
C GLY A 524 -2.27 -31.13 -3.93
N ILE A 525 -2.28 -29.94 -3.33
CA ILE A 525 -1.08 -29.18 -3.00
C ILE A 525 -0.88 -29.20 -1.48
N GLY A 526 0.32 -29.59 -1.03
CA GLY A 526 0.68 -29.56 0.38
C GLY A 526 0.71 -28.14 0.93
N TYR A 527 0.55 -27.97 2.23
CA TYR A 527 0.49 -26.65 2.87
C TYR A 527 1.32 -26.60 4.15
N VAL A 528 2.13 -25.55 4.28
CA VAL A 528 2.97 -25.26 5.45
C VAL A 528 2.75 -23.79 5.85
N GLY A 529 2.16 -23.55 7.01
CA GLY A 529 1.93 -22.19 7.55
C GLY A 529 0.55 -22.03 8.21
N PRO A 530 0.08 -20.80 8.45
CA PRO A 530 0.82 -19.56 8.22
C PRO A 530 2.05 -19.46 9.15
N VAL A 531 3.15 -18.87 8.66
CA VAL A 531 4.33 -18.53 9.47
C VAL A 531 4.58 -17.03 9.44
N ASP A 532 5.18 -16.48 10.49
CA ASP A 532 5.64 -15.08 10.49
C ASP A 532 6.74 -14.90 9.43
N GLY A 533 6.42 -14.17 8.37
CA GLY A 533 7.33 -13.86 7.26
C GLY A 533 8.48 -12.92 7.64
N HIS A 534 8.45 -12.36 8.84
CA HIS A 534 9.52 -11.55 9.43
C HIS A 534 10.40 -12.31 10.42
N ASP A 535 10.15 -13.61 10.63
CA ASP A 535 11.06 -14.50 11.36
C ASP A 535 11.84 -15.36 10.36
N VAL A 536 13.11 -14.98 10.12
CA VAL A 536 13.99 -15.67 9.18
C VAL A 536 14.17 -17.16 9.51
N VAL A 537 14.13 -17.54 10.79
CA VAL A 537 14.30 -18.93 11.23
C VAL A 537 13.03 -19.72 11.01
N ALA A 538 11.86 -19.15 11.32
CA ALA A 538 10.57 -19.77 11.08
C ALA A 538 10.34 -20.01 9.57
N VAL A 539 10.58 -19.00 8.74
CA VAL A 539 10.48 -19.12 7.28
C VAL A 539 11.49 -20.15 6.76
N GLN A 540 12.75 -20.12 7.22
CA GLN A 540 13.75 -21.10 6.80
C GLN A 540 13.30 -22.54 7.11
N ARG A 541 12.74 -22.79 8.29
CA ARG A 541 12.21 -24.11 8.67
C ARG A 541 11.08 -24.56 7.75
N ALA A 542 10.12 -23.67 7.47
CA ALA A 542 8.99 -23.96 6.59
C ALA A 542 9.44 -24.25 5.15
N LEU A 543 10.38 -23.47 4.62
CA LEU A 543 10.95 -23.68 3.29
C LEU A 543 11.73 -24.99 3.19
N LEU A 544 12.48 -25.39 4.23
CA LEU A 544 13.16 -26.69 4.28
C LEU A 544 12.15 -27.85 4.23
N GLN A 545 11.08 -27.77 5.01
CA GLN A 545 9.99 -28.75 4.99
C GLN A 545 9.36 -28.87 3.59
N ALA A 546 9.09 -27.74 2.93
CA ALA A 546 8.53 -27.73 1.58
C ALA A 546 9.52 -28.25 0.52
N ARG A 547 10.81 -27.93 0.64
CA ARG A 547 11.87 -28.43 -0.25
C ARG A 547 11.99 -29.94 -0.18
N ASP A 548 11.80 -30.53 0.99
CA ASP A 548 12.03 -31.96 1.24
C ASP A 548 10.77 -32.83 1.05
N ALA A 549 9.60 -32.23 0.75
CA ALA A 549 8.36 -32.95 0.47
C ALA A 549 8.42 -33.78 -0.85
N ASP A 550 7.42 -34.61 -1.17
CA ASP A 550 7.43 -35.34 -2.46
C ASP A 550 6.73 -34.57 -3.60
N GLY A 551 5.73 -33.76 -3.27
CA GLY A 551 4.89 -33.04 -4.23
C GLY A 551 5.01 -31.51 -4.17
N PRO A 552 4.06 -30.78 -4.78
CA PRO A 552 3.99 -29.34 -4.68
C PRO A 552 3.55 -28.91 -3.29
N VAL A 553 4.13 -27.83 -2.78
CA VAL A 553 3.82 -27.31 -1.44
C VAL A 553 3.71 -25.80 -1.47
N VAL A 554 2.67 -25.27 -0.82
CA VAL A 554 2.55 -23.86 -0.47
C VAL A 554 3.16 -23.61 0.90
N VAL A 555 4.09 -22.66 0.96
CA VAL A 555 4.58 -22.06 2.20
C VAL A 555 3.90 -20.71 2.36
N HIS A 556 2.99 -20.61 3.34
CA HIS A 556 2.21 -19.40 3.59
C HIS A 556 2.93 -18.51 4.60
N CYS A 557 3.47 -17.40 4.13
CA CYS A 557 4.20 -16.42 4.93
C CYS A 557 3.35 -15.16 5.12
N LEU A 558 3.10 -14.78 6.38
CA LEU A 558 2.43 -13.54 6.73
C LEU A 558 3.46 -12.40 6.80
N THR A 559 3.32 -11.39 5.95
CA THR A 559 4.23 -10.22 5.95
C THR A 559 3.45 -8.91 6.14
N SER A 560 4.18 -7.86 6.48
CA SER A 560 3.67 -6.50 6.60
C SER A 560 4.28 -5.64 5.51
N LYS A 561 3.44 -5.12 4.62
CA LYS A 561 3.89 -4.18 3.59
C LYS A 561 4.43 -2.90 4.24
N GLY A 562 5.62 -2.46 3.84
CA GLY A 562 6.31 -1.33 4.46
C GLY A 562 7.14 -1.66 5.72
N ARG A 563 7.26 -2.94 6.10
CA ARG A 563 7.87 -3.38 7.37
C ARG A 563 9.18 -2.66 7.69
N GLY A 564 9.25 -2.11 8.91
CA GLY A 564 10.45 -1.45 9.45
C GLY A 564 10.64 -0.02 8.95
N HIS A 565 9.64 0.56 8.30
CA HIS A 565 9.59 1.99 7.96
C HIS A 565 8.23 2.58 8.35
N ALA A 566 8.19 3.33 9.45
CA ALA A 566 6.94 3.81 10.06
C ALA A 566 6.04 4.61 9.11
N LEU A 567 6.60 5.40 8.18
CA LEU A 567 5.78 6.16 7.23
C LEU A 567 5.06 5.23 6.24
N ALA A 568 5.75 4.22 5.72
CA ALA A 568 5.14 3.21 4.86
C ALA A 568 4.13 2.34 5.62
N GLU A 569 4.45 1.92 6.85
CA GLU A 569 3.55 1.10 7.67
C GLU A 569 2.28 1.83 8.09
N ASN A 570 2.31 3.16 8.19
CA ASN A 570 1.17 3.98 8.61
C ASN A 570 0.42 4.65 7.45
N ASP A 571 0.96 4.63 6.23
CA ASP A 571 0.25 5.14 5.04
C ASP A 571 -0.99 4.27 4.75
N GLU A 572 -2.18 4.83 4.96
CA GLU A 572 -3.44 4.09 4.84
C GLU A 572 -3.82 3.80 3.37
N VAL A 573 -3.33 4.63 2.45
CA VAL A 573 -3.61 4.56 1.01
C VAL A 573 -3.07 3.26 0.44
N ASP A 574 -1.75 3.10 0.36
CA ASP A 574 -1.14 1.97 -0.32
C ASP A 574 0.09 1.35 0.37
N ARG A 575 0.46 1.87 1.55
CA ARG A 575 1.64 1.48 2.34
C ARG A 575 2.95 1.73 1.59
N PHE A 576 3.03 2.87 0.88
CA PHE A 576 4.11 3.23 -0.04
C PHE A 576 4.34 2.15 -1.11
N HIS A 577 3.26 1.68 -1.75
CA HIS A 577 3.32 0.66 -2.81
C HIS A 577 4.35 1.08 -3.86
N ALA A 578 4.21 2.29 -4.38
CA ALA A 578 5.17 2.94 -5.25
C ALA A 578 5.30 4.41 -4.88
N VAL A 579 6.52 4.86 -4.61
CA VAL A 579 6.80 6.25 -4.22
C VAL A 579 7.43 7.01 -5.38
N ARG A 580 7.12 8.31 -5.46
CA ARG A 580 7.93 9.26 -6.23
C ARG A 580 9.18 9.60 -5.41
N PRO A 581 10.21 10.23 -6.02
CA PRO A 581 11.27 10.84 -5.24
C PRO A 581 10.71 11.70 -4.10
N MET A 582 11.10 11.38 -2.88
CA MET A 582 10.57 11.94 -1.63
C MET A 582 11.67 12.11 -0.58
N ASP A 583 11.44 12.98 0.39
CA ASP A 583 12.27 13.06 1.58
C ASP A 583 12.03 11.80 2.45
N PRO A 584 13.06 10.98 2.75
CA PRO A 584 12.89 9.73 3.49
C PRO A 584 12.50 9.90 4.96
N ALA A 585 12.72 11.08 5.55
CA ALA A 585 12.39 11.37 6.95
C ALA A 585 10.93 11.83 7.11
N THR A 586 10.37 12.50 6.09
CA THR A 586 9.00 13.04 6.14
C THR A 586 8.01 12.30 5.24
N GLY A 587 8.49 11.56 4.24
CA GLY A 587 7.67 10.90 3.22
C GLY A 587 7.08 11.87 2.19
N VAL A 588 7.43 13.15 2.26
CA VAL A 588 6.87 14.19 1.38
C VAL A 588 7.59 14.14 0.02
N PRO A 589 6.86 14.08 -1.11
CA PRO A 589 7.46 14.13 -2.44
C PRO A 589 8.31 15.39 -2.66
N LEU A 590 9.47 15.25 -3.29
CA LEU A 590 10.42 16.35 -3.53
C LEU A 590 9.90 17.40 -4.53
N SER A 591 8.84 17.11 -5.25
CA SER A 591 8.18 18.03 -6.18
C SER A 591 6.67 17.88 -6.09
N SER A 592 5.95 19.01 -5.97
CA SER A 592 4.51 19.03 -6.21
C SER A 592 4.25 18.76 -7.69
N GLY A 593 3.68 17.59 -7.99
CA GLY A 593 3.27 17.30 -9.36
C GLY A 593 2.13 18.22 -9.79
N GLY A 594 2.12 18.64 -11.06
CA GLY A 594 0.93 19.27 -11.64
C GLY A 594 -0.26 18.30 -11.71
N ARG A 595 -1.41 18.80 -12.17
CA ARG A 595 -2.60 17.97 -12.38
C ARG A 595 -2.28 16.81 -13.34
N SER A 596 -2.67 15.59 -13.00
CA SER A 596 -2.41 14.39 -13.82
C SER A 596 -3.59 14.07 -14.74
N TRP A 597 -3.35 13.34 -15.82
CA TRP A 597 -4.41 12.81 -16.68
C TRP A 597 -5.43 11.97 -15.90
N THR A 598 -4.93 11.10 -15.01
CA THR A 598 -5.74 10.27 -14.11
C THR A 598 -6.65 11.10 -13.21
N SER A 599 -6.15 12.21 -12.64
CA SER A 599 -6.99 13.10 -11.83
C SER A 599 -8.07 13.81 -12.65
N VAL A 600 -7.77 14.22 -13.89
CA VAL A 600 -8.78 14.82 -14.78
C VAL A 600 -9.90 13.83 -15.09
N PHE A 601 -9.55 12.57 -15.39
CA PHE A 601 -10.52 11.49 -15.58
C PHE A 601 -11.37 11.24 -14.32
N GLY A 602 -10.72 11.08 -13.16
CA GLY A 602 -11.41 10.81 -11.89
C GLY A 602 -12.40 11.91 -11.52
N ASP A 603 -11.99 13.18 -11.64
CA ASP A 603 -12.85 14.34 -11.38
C ASP A 603 -14.09 14.35 -12.29
N GLU A 604 -13.88 14.14 -13.60
CA GLU A 604 -14.98 14.13 -14.58
C GLU A 604 -15.93 12.95 -14.36
N LEU A 605 -15.42 11.77 -14.04
CA LEU A 605 -16.26 10.60 -13.77
C LEU A 605 -17.14 10.83 -12.53
N VAL A 606 -16.63 11.50 -11.50
CA VAL A 606 -17.42 11.89 -10.31
C VAL A 606 -18.54 12.86 -10.68
N GLU A 607 -18.26 13.87 -11.51
CA GLU A 607 -19.27 14.81 -12.00
C GLU A 607 -20.37 14.08 -12.80
N LEU A 608 -19.99 13.19 -13.70
CA LEU A 608 -20.91 12.41 -14.51
C LEU A 608 -21.72 11.43 -13.66
N GLY A 609 -21.08 10.75 -12.70
CA GLY A 609 -21.74 9.87 -11.75
C GLY A 609 -22.83 10.56 -10.94
N ALA A 610 -22.67 11.85 -10.63
CA ALA A 610 -23.70 12.62 -9.94
C ALA A 610 -24.95 12.89 -10.81
N GLN A 611 -24.79 12.90 -12.13
CA GLN A 611 -25.85 13.18 -13.10
C GLN A 611 -26.49 11.89 -13.65
N ARG A 612 -25.75 10.79 -13.62
CA ARG A 612 -26.06 9.52 -14.29
C ARG A 612 -26.04 8.37 -13.27
N PRO A 613 -27.21 7.93 -12.76
CA PRO A 613 -27.27 6.83 -11.79
C PRO A 613 -26.86 5.47 -12.39
N ASP A 614 -26.96 5.32 -13.70
CA ASP A 614 -26.64 4.12 -14.47
C ASP A 614 -25.13 3.85 -14.61
N ILE A 615 -24.26 4.83 -14.33
CA ILE A 615 -22.81 4.64 -14.44
C ILE A 615 -22.29 3.74 -13.31
N VAL A 616 -21.55 2.70 -13.68
CA VAL A 616 -20.83 1.79 -12.77
C VAL A 616 -19.35 1.81 -13.16
N ALA A 617 -18.46 2.14 -12.21
CA ALA A 617 -17.02 2.05 -12.43
C ALA A 617 -16.54 0.63 -12.15
N VAL A 618 -15.69 0.08 -13.03
CA VAL A 618 -15.11 -1.25 -12.90
C VAL A 618 -13.59 -1.14 -12.95
N THR A 619 -12.88 -1.86 -12.10
CA THR A 619 -11.41 -1.91 -12.10
C THR A 619 -10.91 -3.29 -11.68
N ALA A 620 -9.65 -3.59 -12.04
CA ALA A 620 -8.96 -4.81 -11.64
C ALA A 620 -7.85 -4.46 -10.63
N ALA A 621 -8.19 -4.36 -9.35
CA ALA A 621 -7.29 -4.03 -8.23
C ALA A 621 -6.51 -2.70 -8.36
N MET A 622 -6.97 -1.77 -9.20
CA MET A 622 -6.28 -0.52 -9.50
C MET A 622 -7.13 0.72 -9.18
N ARG A 623 -8.04 0.63 -8.19
CA ARG A 623 -8.96 1.71 -7.82
C ARG A 623 -8.28 3.08 -7.71
N ASP A 624 -7.22 3.19 -6.91
CA ASP A 624 -6.54 4.47 -6.70
C ASP A 624 -5.61 4.83 -7.87
N PRO A 625 -4.77 3.90 -8.39
CA PRO A 625 -3.90 4.20 -9.52
C PRO A 625 -4.63 4.60 -10.81
N THR A 626 -5.90 4.23 -11.02
CA THR A 626 -6.74 4.66 -12.15
C THR A 626 -7.72 5.78 -11.80
N GLY A 627 -7.61 6.42 -10.64
CA GLY A 627 -8.40 7.62 -10.30
C GLY A 627 -9.85 7.37 -9.90
N LEU A 628 -10.20 6.16 -9.45
CA LEU A 628 -11.55 5.81 -9.03
C LEU A 628 -11.84 6.04 -7.54
N SER A 629 -10.84 6.42 -6.72
CA SER A 629 -11.01 6.58 -5.26
C SER A 629 -12.12 7.57 -4.92
N ALA A 630 -12.13 8.74 -5.57
CA ALA A 630 -13.13 9.77 -5.32
C ALA A 630 -14.54 9.32 -5.75
N PHE A 631 -14.64 8.56 -6.84
CA PHE A 631 -15.91 7.98 -7.29
C PHE A 631 -16.40 6.92 -6.31
N ALA A 632 -15.53 6.03 -5.83
CA ALA A 632 -15.86 5.01 -4.84
C ALA A 632 -16.27 5.61 -3.50
N ALA A 633 -15.62 6.68 -3.06
CA ALA A 633 -15.98 7.39 -1.83
C ALA A 633 -17.38 8.03 -1.93
N ARG A 634 -17.73 8.58 -3.11
CA ARG A 634 -19.03 9.23 -3.33
C ARG A 634 -20.15 8.25 -3.67
N PHE A 635 -19.83 7.15 -4.35
CA PHE A 635 -20.78 6.19 -4.89
C PHE A 635 -20.33 4.75 -4.63
N PRO A 636 -20.23 4.31 -3.36
CA PRO A 636 -19.62 3.03 -3.00
C PRO A 636 -20.31 1.82 -3.65
N ASP A 637 -21.64 1.87 -3.82
CA ASP A 637 -22.41 0.78 -4.44
C ASP A 637 -22.29 0.71 -5.96
N ARG A 638 -21.53 1.63 -6.58
CA ARG A 638 -21.36 1.72 -8.04
C ARG A 638 -19.91 1.56 -8.48
N VAL A 639 -19.10 0.90 -7.65
CA VAL A 639 -17.72 0.51 -7.99
C VAL A 639 -17.54 -0.99 -7.82
N LEU A 640 -17.11 -1.65 -8.88
CA LEU A 640 -16.75 -3.05 -8.88
C LEU A 640 -15.23 -3.18 -9.02
N ASP A 641 -14.57 -3.55 -7.93
CA ASP A 641 -13.20 -4.05 -7.97
C ASP A 641 -13.26 -5.58 -8.03
N VAL A 642 -12.60 -6.18 -9.02
CA VAL A 642 -12.62 -7.64 -9.23
C VAL A 642 -11.32 -8.34 -8.82
N GLY A 643 -10.39 -7.64 -8.17
CA GLY A 643 -9.03 -8.14 -7.94
C GLY A 643 -8.18 -8.04 -9.21
N ILE A 644 -7.01 -8.68 -9.25
CA ILE A 644 -6.13 -8.66 -10.44
C ILE A 644 -6.67 -9.64 -11.50
N ALA A 645 -7.85 -9.32 -12.05
CA ALA A 645 -8.61 -10.18 -12.94
C ALA A 645 -9.22 -9.37 -14.09
N GLU A 646 -8.38 -8.86 -14.99
CA GLU A 646 -8.77 -8.01 -16.13
C GLU A 646 -9.80 -8.69 -17.04
N GLN A 647 -9.66 -9.99 -17.28
CA GLN A 647 -10.63 -10.78 -18.06
C GLN A 647 -12.01 -10.70 -17.42
N ASN A 648 -12.10 -10.96 -16.11
CA ASN A 648 -13.35 -10.87 -15.36
C ASN A 648 -13.89 -9.43 -15.34
N ALA A 649 -13.03 -8.41 -15.22
CA ALA A 649 -13.46 -7.00 -15.24
C ALA A 649 -14.22 -6.65 -16.53
N VAL A 650 -13.69 -7.05 -17.69
CA VAL A 650 -14.28 -6.75 -18.99
C VAL A 650 -15.56 -7.57 -19.22
N THR A 651 -15.57 -8.87 -18.91
CA THR A 651 -16.77 -9.71 -19.08
C THR A 651 -17.87 -9.31 -18.08
N ALA A 652 -17.53 -8.96 -16.83
CA ALA A 652 -18.50 -8.43 -15.87
C ALA A 652 -19.10 -7.10 -16.34
N ALA A 653 -18.30 -6.24 -16.98
CA ALA A 653 -18.80 -5.03 -17.63
C ALA A 653 -19.79 -5.36 -18.76
N ALA A 654 -19.53 -6.37 -19.60
CA ALA A 654 -20.50 -6.81 -20.59
C ALA A 654 -21.84 -7.22 -19.93
N GLY A 655 -21.78 -8.00 -18.84
CA GLY A 655 -22.98 -8.38 -18.06
C GLY A 655 -23.73 -7.19 -17.47
N LEU A 656 -23.02 -6.21 -16.90
CA LEU A 656 -23.60 -4.95 -16.43
C LEU A 656 -24.30 -4.19 -17.55
N ALA A 657 -23.68 -4.10 -18.73
CA ALA A 657 -24.25 -3.44 -19.89
C ALA A 657 -25.52 -4.14 -20.39
N MET A 658 -25.52 -5.48 -20.45
CA MET A 658 -26.69 -6.28 -20.80
C MET A 658 -27.83 -6.14 -19.79
N ALA A 659 -27.51 -5.87 -18.52
CA ALA A 659 -28.47 -5.58 -17.46
C ALA A 659 -28.95 -4.11 -17.45
N GLY A 660 -28.57 -3.29 -18.44
CA GLY A 660 -29.01 -1.91 -18.58
C GLY A 660 -28.17 -0.86 -17.85
N MET A 661 -27.04 -1.25 -17.28
CA MET A 661 -26.09 -0.31 -16.67
C MET A 661 -25.12 0.26 -17.70
N ARG A 662 -24.40 1.32 -17.33
CA ARG A 662 -23.32 1.90 -18.12
C ARG A 662 -21.95 1.67 -17.47
N PRO A 663 -21.26 0.57 -17.81
CA PRO A 663 -19.97 0.28 -17.22
C PRO A 663 -18.85 1.15 -17.82
N VAL A 664 -17.99 1.66 -16.94
CA VAL A 664 -16.73 2.32 -17.26
C VAL A 664 -15.59 1.48 -16.67
N VAL A 665 -14.86 0.76 -17.52
CA VAL A 665 -13.74 -0.09 -17.09
C VAL A 665 -12.46 0.74 -17.09
N ALA A 666 -11.97 1.13 -15.92
CA ALA A 666 -10.72 1.86 -15.77
C ALA A 666 -9.55 0.89 -15.55
N ILE A 667 -8.63 0.86 -16.51
CA ILE A 667 -7.55 -0.13 -16.61
C ILE A 667 -6.34 0.50 -17.31
N TYR A 668 -5.13 -0.01 -17.07
CA TYR A 668 -3.99 0.44 -17.85
C TYR A 668 -4.01 -0.20 -19.24
N SER A 669 -3.56 0.56 -20.25
CA SER A 669 -3.42 0.06 -21.63
C SER A 669 -2.66 -1.26 -21.70
N THR A 670 -1.53 -1.40 -20.99
CA THR A 670 -0.76 -2.65 -21.00
C THR A 670 -1.50 -3.84 -20.39
N PHE A 671 -2.40 -3.62 -19.42
CA PHE A 671 -3.12 -4.70 -18.75
C PHE A 671 -4.38 -5.12 -19.53
N LEU A 672 -4.93 -4.24 -20.37
CA LEU A 672 -5.99 -4.60 -21.32
C LEU A 672 -5.58 -5.79 -22.23
N ASN A 673 -4.29 -5.95 -22.50
CA ASN A 673 -3.77 -7.09 -23.27
C ASN A 673 -4.21 -8.44 -22.70
N ARG A 674 -4.44 -8.55 -21.38
CA ARG A 674 -4.96 -9.77 -20.72
C ARG A 674 -6.42 -10.05 -21.05
N ALA A 675 -7.19 -9.01 -21.38
CA ALA A 675 -8.63 -9.06 -21.60
C ALA A 675 -9.02 -8.81 -23.07
N PHE A 676 -8.08 -8.95 -24.01
CA PHE A 676 -8.33 -8.67 -25.43
C PHE A 676 -9.47 -9.52 -26.00
N ASP A 677 -9.48 -10.82 -25.67
CA ASP A 677 -10.53 -11.73 -26.14
C ASP A 677 -11.91 -11.35 -25.58
N GLN A 678 -11.97 -10.91 -24.32
CA GLN A 678 -13.20 -10.43 -23.68
C GLN A 678 -13.70 -9.14 -24.32
N VAL A 679 -12.80 -8.23 -24.72
CA VAL A 679 -13.18 -7.04 -25.51
C VAL A 679 -13.76 -7.45 -26.86
N LEU A 680 -13.16 -8.44 -27.53
CA LEU A 680 -13.58 -8.90 -28.85
C LEU A 680 -14.91 -9.66 -28.82
N LEU A 681 -15.03 -10.68 -27.98
CA LEU A 681 -16.11 -11.66 -27.99
C LEU A 681 -17.22 -11.35 -26.99
N ASP A 682 -16.91 -10.85 -25.80
CA ASP A 682 -17.94 -10.58 -24.79
C ASP A 682 -18.53 -9.17 -24.91
N VAL A 683 -17.74 -8.21 -25.39
CA VAL A 683 -18.18 -6.82 -25.52
C VAL A 683 -18.55 -6.48 -26.97
N ALA A 684 -17.61 -6.56 -27.90
CA ALA A 684 -17.81 -6.04 -29.25
C ALA A 684 -18.79 -6.87 -30.07
N LEU A 685 -18.72 -8.21 -30.02
CA LEU A 685 -19.66 -9.10 -30.71
C LEU A 685 -21.12 -8.83 -30.31
N HIS A 686 -21.34 -8.46 -29.06
CA HIS A 686 -22.67 -8.18 -28.50
C HIS A 686 -23.06 -6.69 -28.61
N SER A 687 -22.22 -5.86 -29.23
CA SER A 687 -22.39 -4.40 -29.28
C SER A 687 -22.62 -3.78 -27.89
N CYS A 688 -22.05 -4.38 -26.84
CA CYS A 688 -22.23 -3.90 -25.48
C CYS A 688 -21.63 -2.49 -25.36
N PRO A 689 -22.37 -1.52 -24.81
CA PRO A 689 -21.92 -0.15 -24.73
C PRO A 689 -20.99 0.09 -23.52
N VAL A 690 -19.89 -0.66 -23.48
CA VAL A 690 -18.84 -0.56 -22.47
C VAL A 690 -17.87 0.56 -22.86
N VAL A 691 -17.50 1.40 -21.88
CA VAL A 691 -16.45 2.40 -22.05
C VAL A 691 -15.18 1.91 -21.37
N LEU A 692 -14.15 1.61 -22.15
CA LEU A 692 -12.81 1.27 -21.68
C LEU A 692 -12.01 2.56 -21.48
N VAL A 693 -11.54 2.83 -20.28
CA VAL A 693 -10.67 3.98 -20.00
C VAL A 693 -9.26 3.45 -19.81
N LEU A 694 -8.40 3.75 -20.79
CA LEU A 694 -7.05 3.23 -20.91
C LEU A 694 -6.05 4.27 -20.40
N ASP A 695 -5.75 4.19 -19.12
CA ASP A 695 -4.69 4.97 -18.49
C ASP A 695 -3.31 4.38 -18.87
N ARG A 696 -2.22 5.12 -18.66
CA ARG A 696 -0.84 4.68 -18.98
C ARG A 696 -0.67 4.23 -20.45
N ALA A 697 -1.45 4.79 -21.36
CA ALA A 697 -1.35 4.48 -22.79
C ALA A 697 -0.08 5.07 -23.41
N GLY A 698 0.62 4.28 -24.22
CA GLY A 698 1.93 4.62 -24.79
C GLY A 698 3.10 4.38 -23.83
N VAL A 699 4.18 5.14 -23.99
CA VAL A 699 5.41 4.98 -23.19
C VAL A 699 5.21 5.37 -21.71
N THR A 700 5.35 4.46 -20.76
CA THR A 700 5.24 4.82 -19.33
C THR A 700 6.53 5.40 -18.76
N GLY A 701 7.67 5.14 -19.40
CA GLY A 701 8.98 5.69 -19.02
C GLY A 701 9.69 4.81 -18.01
N ASP A 702 9.70 5.24 -16.75
CA ASP A 702 10.50 4.66 -15.65
C ASP A 702 10.03 3.27 -15.19
N ASP A 703 8.87 2.81 -15.66
CA ASP A 703 8.36 1.46 -15.41
C ASP A 703 8.89 0.41 -16.40
N GLY A 704 9.46 0.85 -17.53
CA GLY A 704 10.17 -0.02 -18.47
C GLY A 704 9.29 -0.89 -19.38
N PRO A 705 9.90 -1.90 -20.02
CA PRO A 705 9.35 -2.57 -21.19
C PRO A 705 8.02 -3.29 -20.94
N SER A 706 7.81 -3.85 -19.75
CA SER A 706 6.60 -4.61 -19.41
C SER A 706 5.39 -3.74 -19.09
N HIS A 707 5.57 -2.43 -18.91
CA HIS A 707 4.51 -1.49 -18.56
C HIS A 707 4.10 -0.54 -19.68
N ASN A 708 4.91 -0.42 -20.74
CA ASN A 708 4.56 0.45 -21.86
C ASN A 708 3.25 -0.02 -22.50
N GLY A 709 2.21 0.81 -22.42
CA GLY A 709 0.91 0.62 -23.06
C GLY A 709 0.96 0.89 -24.56
N MET A 710 1.92 0.31 -25.27
CA MET A 710 2.27 0.71 -26.64
C MET A 710 1.48 -0.01 -27.74
N CYS A 711 0.60 -0.94 -27.37
CA CYS A 711 -0.08 -1.83 -28.32
C CYS A 711 -1.59 -1.63 -28.41
N ASP A 712 -2.21 -0.80 -27.56
CA ASP A 712 -3.67 -0.73 -27.47
C ASP A 712 -4.34 -0.29 -28.75
N LEU A 713 -3.81 0.71 -29.50
CA LEU A 713 -4.41 1.06 -30.78
C LEU A 713 -4.25 -0.08 -31.76
N SER A 714 -3.13 -0.79 -31.76
CA SER A 714 -2.91 -1.91 -32.66
C SER A 714 -3.84 -3.09 -32.40
N LEU A 715 -4.18 -3.37 -31.13
CA LEU A 715 -5.13 -4.41 -30.74
C LEU A 715 -6.57 -3.98 -30.98
N LEU A 716 -6.96 -2.81 -30.50
CA LEU A 716 -8.33 -2.30 -30.65
C LEU A 716 -8.69 -2.04 -32.12
N ASN A 717 -7.69 -1.81 -32.96
CA ASN A 717 -7.84 -1.69 -34.41
C ASN A 717 -8.44 -2.93 -35.07
N THR A 718 -8.27 -4.12 -34.48
CA THR A 718 -8.83 -5.37 -35.03
C THR A 718 -10.24 -5.67 -34.52
N VAL A 719 -10.75 -4.89 -33.55
CA VAL A 719 -12.04 -5.13 -32.92
C VAL A 719 -13.15 -4.48 -33.76
N PRO A 720 -14.12 -5.24 -34.29
CA PRO A 720 -15.22 -4.69 -35.07
C PRO A 720 -16.06 -3.66 -34.29
N ALA A 721 -16.53 -2.62 -34.98
CA ALA A 721 -17.34 -1.53 -34.41
C ALA A 721 -16.69 -0.75 -33.23
N MET A 722 -15.42 -1.00 -32.93
CA MET A 722 -14.69 -0.32 -31.85
C MET A 722 -14.47 1.15 -32.19
N ARG A 723 -14.78 2.02 -31.22
CA ARG A 723 -14.49 3.45 -31.30
C ARG A 723 -13.38 3.80 -30.32
N VAL A 724 -12.38 4.57 -30.74
CA VAL A 724 -11.25 4.94 -29.88
C VAL A 724 -10.99 6.44 -29.96
N ALA A 725 -11.01 7.10 -28.81
CA ALA A 725 -10.65 8.49 -28.63
C ALA A 725 -9.25 8.61 -28.01
N ALA A 726 -8.48 9.57 -28.52
CA ALA A 726 -7.15 9.93 -28.04
C ALA A 726 -7.12 11.44 -27.72
N PRO A 727 -7.55 11.87 -26.53
CA PRO A 727 -7.54 13.27 -26.12
C PRO A 727 -6.12 13.86 -26.06
N ARG A 728 -5.98 15.12 -26.45
CA ARG A 728 -4.70 15.86 -26.47
C ARG A 728 -4.43 16.68 -25.22
N ASP A 729 -5.45 16.96 -24.42
CA ASP A 729 -5.39 17.80 -23.22
C ASP A 729 -6.55 17.50 -22.24
N ALA A 730 -6.66 18.30 -21.17
CA ALA A 730 -7.67 18.10 -20.14
C ALA A 730 -9.09 18.39 -20.63
N ALA A 731 -9.27 19.42 -21.45
CA ALA A 731 -10.57 19.76 -22.03
C ALA A 731 -11.09 18.64 -22.94
N THR A 732 -10.24 18.14 -23.83
CA THR A 732 -10.60 17.07 -24.78
C THR A 732 -10.78 15.71 -24.10
N LEU A 733 -10.08 15.43 -22.98
CA LEU A 733 -10.33 14.21 -22.18
C LEU A 733 -11.75 14.19 -21.61
N ARG A 734 -12.22 15.32 -21.06
CA ARG A 734 -13.60 15.42 -20.54
C ARG A 734 -14.63 15.21 -21.64
N GLU A 735 -14.45 15.87 -22.78
CA GLU A 735 -15.40 15.72 -23.89
C GLU A 735 -15.36 14.30 -24.49
N ALA A 736 -14.18 13.68 -24.59
CA ALA A 736 -14.05 12.31 -25.06
C ALA A 736 -14.80 11.33 -24.15
N LEU A 737 -14.69 11.46 -22.83
CA LEU A 737 -15.42 10.62 -21.88
C LEU A 737 -16.93 10.84 -21.97
N ARG A 738 -17.38 12.11 -22.00
CA ARG A 738 -18.80 12.47 -22.17
C ARG A 738 -19.39 11.88 -23.45
N SER A 739 -18.67 12.04 -24.56
CA SER A 739 -19.09 11.53 -25.86
C SER A 739 -19.10 9.99 -25.89
N ALA A 740 -18.07 9.33 -25.34
CA ALA A 740 -18.04 7.87 -25.23
C ALA A 740 -19.23 7.32 -24.44
N LEU A 741 -19.67 8.02 -23.38
CA LEU A 741 -20.83 7.63 -22.57
C LEU A 741 -22.19 7.88 -23.24
N ARG A 742 -22.23 8.59 -24.38
CA ARG A 742 -23.45 8.77 -25.21
C ARG A 742 -23.61 7.66 -26.26
N VAL A 743 -22.55 6.93 -26.60
CA VAL A 743 -22.58 5.86 -27.60
C VAL A 743 -23.29 4.62 -27.03
N THR A 744 -24.48 4.26 -27.50
CA THR A 744 -25.26 3.14 -26.95
C THR A 744 -25.22 1.86 -27.77
N ASP A 745 -24.54 1.86 -28.92
CA ASP A 745 -24.59 0.82 -29.94
C ASP A 745 -23.25 0.11 -30.17
N GLY A 746 -22.34 0.17 -29.20
CA GLY A 746 -21.06 -0.53 -29.26
C GLY A 746 -20.01 0.02 -28.30
N PRO A 747 -18.85 -0.65 -28.21
CA PRO A 747 -17.80 -0.27 -27.27
C PRO A 747 -17.04 0.99 -27.69
N CYS A 748 -16.57 1.71 -26.68
CA CYS A 748 -15.66 2.83 -26.84
C CYS A 748 -14.41 2.64 -25.97
N ALA A 749 -13.27 3.17 -26.41
CA ALA A 749 -12.10 3.39 -25.57
C ALA A 749 -11.69 4.86 -25.54
N VAL A 750 -11.24 5.33 -24.38
CA VAL A 750 -10.60 6.64 -24.20
C VAL A 750 -9.21 6.39 -23.64
N ARG A 751 -8.17 6.76 -24.39
CA ARG A 751 -6.77 6.48 -24.00
C ARG A 751 -5.97 7.73 -23.66
N PHE A 752 -5.18 7.68 -22.59
CA PHE A 752 -4.29 8.79 -22.21
C PHE A 752 -3.05 8.27 -21.46
N PRO A 753 -1.92 9.00 -21.49
CA PRO A 753 -0.65 8.51 -20.98
C PRO A 753 -0.52 8.70 -19.46
N LYS A 754 0.52 8.09 -18.90
CA LYS A 754 1.03 8.42 -17.57
C LYS A 754 1.61 9.84 -17.58
N GLY A 755 1.34 10.62 -16.52
CA GLY A 755 2.05 11.86 -16.23
C GLY A 755 1.13 13.06 -16.01
N THR A 756 1.74 14.24 -16.06
CA THR A 756 1.06 15.53 -15.92
C THR A 756 0.33 15.91 -17.20
N VAL A 757 -0.88 16.45 -17.08
CA VAL A 757 -1.58 17.03 -18.24
C VAL A 757 -0.96 18.39 -18.56
N GLY A 758 -0.71 18.62 -19.85
CA GLY A 758 -0.23 19.91 -20.34
C GLY A 758 -1.33 20.99 -20.34
N PRO A 759 -0.99 22.23 -20.75
CA PRO A 759 -2.00 23.25 -21.00
C PRO A 759 -2.93 22.82 -22.14
N ASP A 760 -4.18 23.30 -22.11
CA ASP A 760 -5.12 23.06 -23.19
C ASP A 760 -4.60 23.65 -24.51
N LEU A 761 -4.81 22.89 -25.59
CA LEU A 761 -4.43 23.24 -26.95
C LEU A 761 -5.72 23.50 -27.75
N PRO A 762 -6.25 24.73 -27.74
CA PRO A 762 -7.50 25.03 -28.43
C PRO A 762 -7.35 24.84 -29.94
N ALA A 763 -8.40 24.30 -30.56
CA ALA A 763 -8.48 24.27 -32.01
C ALA A 763 -8.66 25.69 -32.56
N ALA A 764 -8.05 25.99 -33.70
CA ALA A 764 -8.34 27.21 -34.45
C ALA A 764 -9.80 27.19 -34.95
N PHE A 765 -10.26 26.02 -35.40
CA PHE A 765 -11.66 25.71 -35.65
C PHE A 765 -11.87 24.20 -35.68
N SER A 766 -13.12 23.78 -35.47
CA SER A 766 -13.54 22.38 -35.59
C SER A 766 -14.52 22.23 -36.76
N TYR A 767 -14.40 21.15 -37.52
CA TYR A 767 -15.29 20.88 -38.64
C TYR A 767 -15.54 19.38 -38.78
N ALA A 768 -16.81 18.96 -38.74
CA ALA A 768 -17.24 17.57 -38.90
C ALA A 768 -16.46 16.56 -38.01
N GLY A 769 -16.19 16.95 -36.76
CA GLY A 769 -15.47 16.11 -35.80
C GLY A 769 -13.95 16.08 -35.95
N LEU A 770 -13.36 16.94 -36.79
CA LEU A 770 -11.91 17.19 -36.82
C LEU A 770 -11.60 18.55 -36.17
N ASP A 771 -10.58 18.59 -35.32
CA ASP A 771 -10.05 19.83 -34.77
C ASP A 771 -8.83 20.27 -35.60
N VAL A 772 -8.91 21.42 -36.26
CA VAL A 772 -7.76 22.01 -36.93
C VAL A 772 -7.02 22.87 -35.91
N LEU A 773 -5.86 22.41 -35.45
CA LEU A 773 -5.04 23.11 -34.46
C LEU A 773 -4.27 24.26 -35.11
N ARG A 774 -3.78 24.03 -36.33
CA ARG A 774 -3.04 25.02 -37.10
C ARG A 774 -3.39 24.91 -38.59
N PRO A 775 -4.13 25.85 -39.18
CA PRO A 775 -4.31 25.90 -40.63
C PRO A 775 -3.08 26.52 -41.30
N ASP A 776 -2.77 26.09 -42.51
CA ASP A 776 -1.76 26.71 -43.36
C ASP A 776 -2.29 26.82 -44.80
N PRO A 777 -2.13 27.97 -45.50
CA PRO A 777 -2.59 28.11 -46.88
C PRO A 777 -1.76 27.29 -47.88
N ARG A 778 -0.58 26.80 -47.50
CA ARG A 778 0.24 25.92 -48.32
C ARG A 778 -0.08 24.46 -47.96
N ASP A 779 -0.65 23.75 -48.92
CA ASP A 779 -1.02 22.33 -48.79
C ASP A 779 0.21 21.39 -48.93
N ASP A 780 1.34 21.68 -48.28
CA ASP A 780 2.53 20.81 -48.37
C ASP A 780 2.38 19.56 -47.49
N VAL A 781 2.08 19.75 -46.20
CA VAL A 781 1.96 18.66 -45.22
C VAL A 781 0.62 18.73 -44.47
N LEU A 782 -0.10 17.61 -44.42
CA LEU A 782 -1.18 17.38 -43.46
C LEU A 782 -0.63 16.55 -42.30
N LEU A 783 -0.45 17.17 -41.14
CA LEU A 783 0.12 16.55 -39.94
C LEU A 783 -0.98 16.22 -38.93
N LEU A 784 -1.21 14.94 -38.70
CA LEU A 784 -2.24 14.41 -37.82
C LEU A 784 -1.63 14.05 -36.46
N SER A 785 -2.09 14.70 -35.39
CA SER A 785 -1.70 14.36 -34.02
C SER A 785 -2.60 13.28 -33.44
N VAL A 786 -2.02 12.34 -32.70
CA VAL A 786 -2.78 11.38 -31.88
C VAL A 786 -2.55 11.69 -30.41
N GLY A 787 -3.59 12.23 -29.76
CA GLY A 787 -3.59 12.57 -28.35
C GLY A 787 -2.45 13.52 -27.97
N PRO A 788 -1.67 13.24 -26.90
CA PRO A 788 -0.66 14.17 -26.38
C PRO A 788 0.49 14.50 -27.34
N MET A 789 0.60 13.79 -28.47
CA MET A 789 1.54 14.15 -29.54
C MET A 789 1.18 15.46 -30.24
N ALA A 790 0.02 16.05 -29.98
CA ALA A 790 -0.42 17.34 -30.54
C ALA A 790 0.60 18.47 -30.33
N ARG A 791 1.19 18.60 -29.14
CA ARG A 791 2.25 19.60 -28.89
C ARG A 791 3.48 19.35 -29.76
N THR A 792 3.94 18.11 -29.84
CA THR A 792 5.07 17.71 -30.70
C THR A 792 4.78 18.01 -32.17
N CYS A 793 3.54 17.81 -32.63
CA CYS A 793 3.14 18.16 -34.00
C CYS A 793 3.17 19.66 -34.27
N LEU A 794 2.67 20.49 -33.33
CA LEU A 794 2.75 21.95 -33.44
C LEU A 794 4.21 22.43 -33.48
N ASP A 795 5.05 21.93 -32.59
CA ASP A 795 6.47 22.27 -32.55
C ASP A 795 7.21 21.82 -33.83
N ALA A 796 6.83 20.67 -34.42
CA ALA A 796 7.37 20.20 -35.70
C ALA A 796 6.91 21.10 -36.86
N ALA A 797 5.65 21.53 -36.85
CA ALA A 797 5.09 22.45 -37.83
C ALA A 797 5.80 23.81 -37.78
N ASP A 798 6.15 24.32 -36.61
CA ASP A 798 6.91 25.58 -36.47
C ASP A 798 8.31 25.46 -37.08
N ARG A 799 8.98 24.33 -36.83
CA ARG A 799 10.30 24.04 -37.42
C ARG A 799 10.26 23.90 -38.95
N LEU A 800 9.21 23.28 -39.50
CA LEU A 800 9.00 23.16 -40.94
C LEU A 800 8.67 24.51 -41.59
N ALA A 801 7.83 25.31 -40.93
CA ALA A 801 7.47 26.64 -41.40
C ALA A 801 8.66 27.60 -41.44
N ALA A 802 9.58 27.51 -40.47
CA ALA A 802 10.86 28.23 -40.49
C ALA A 802 11.73 27.89 -41.73
N ARG A 803 11.45 26.76 -42.40
CA ARG A 803 12.10 26.31 -43.64
C ARG A 803 11.24 26.55 -44.89
N GLY A 804 10.12 27.27 -44.75
CA GLY A 804 9.21 27.61 -45.83
C GLY A 804 8.24 26.50 -46.25
N ILE A 805 8.08 25.44 -45.46
CA ILE A 805 7.16 24.33 -45.73
C ILE A 805 5.83 24.58 -45.00
N GLY A 806 4.72 24.54 -45.73
CA GLY A 806 3.36 24.67 -45.19
C GLY A 806 2.90 23.44 -44.42
N VAL A 807 2.37 23.62 -43.22
CA VAL A 807 1.90 22.49 -42.41
C VAL A 807 0.55 22.79 -41.80
N THR A 808 -0.47 22.06 -42.24
CA THR A 808 -1.76 22.03 -41.55
C THR A 808 -1.74 20.93 -40.49
N VAL A 809 -1.94 21.30 -39.22
CA VAL A 809 -2.00 20.36 -38.08
C VAL A 809 -3.45 20.10 -37.69
N VAL A 810 -3.83 18.83 -37.67
CA VAL A 810 -5.19 18.37 -37.33
C VAL A 810 -5.12 17.34 -36.21
N ASP A 811 -5.99 17.50 -35.21
CA ASP A 811 -6.28 16.48 -34.22
C ASP A 811 -7.64 15.83 -34.54
N PRO A 812 -7.66 14.53 -34.87
CA PRO A 812 -8.93 13.83 -35.11
C PRO A 812 -9.81 13.69 -33.86
N GLY A 813 -9.23 13.71 -32.65
CA GLY A 813 -9.91 13.36 -31.39
C GLY A 813 -10.30 11.88 -31.30
N TRP A 814 -11.14 11.42 -32.23
CA TRP A 814 -11.46 10.02 -32.48
C TRP A 814 -10.55 9.45 -33.56
N VAL A 815 -9.69 8.50 -33.18
CA VAL A 815 -8.74 7.83 -34.09
C VAL A 815 -9.32 6.56 -34.69
N ARG A 816 -10.36 6.00 -34.06
CA ARG A 816 -11.20 4.95 -34.66
C ARG A 816 -12.69 5.26 -34.45
N PRO A 817 -13.55 5.12 -35.49
CA PRO A 817 -13.19 4.92 -36.90
C PRO A 817 -12.38 6.12 -37.46
N VAL A 818 -11.66 5.91 -38.56
CA VAL A 818 -10.95 7.01 -39.24
C VAL A 818 -11.99 7.98 -39.77
N ASN A 819 -11.83 9.29 -39.49
CA ASN A 819 -12.79 10.29 -39.92
C ASN A 819 -12.82 10.35 -41.47
N PRO A 820 -13.99 10.13 -42.12
CA PRO A 820 -14.10 10.11 -43.58
C PRO A 820 -13.64 11.39 -44.27
N LEU A 821 -13.66 12.53 -43.56
CA LEU A 821 -13.21 13.81 -44.10
C LEU A 821 -11.71 13.80 -44.46
N LEU A 822 -10.91 12.96 -43.79
CA LEU A 822 -9.49 12.80 -44.11
C LEU A 822 -9.27 12.25 -45.53
N ARG A 823 -10.20 11.44 -46.04
CA ARG A 823 -10.18 10.96 -47.45
C ARG A 823 -10.34 12.09 -48.46
N VAL A 824 -11.09 13.14 -48.07
CA VAL A 824 -11.33 14.32 -48.91
C VAL A 824 -10.19 15.33 -48.78
N MET A 825 -9.61 15.46 -47.58
CA MET A 825 -8.51 16.39 -47.32
C MET A 825 -7.18 15.89 -47.89
N ALA A 826 -6.85 14.61 -47.70
CA ALA A 826 -5.54 14.04 -48.04
C ALA A 826 -5.07 14.30 -49.50
N PRO A 827 -5.92 14.21 -50.55
CA PRO A 827 -5.51 14.47 -51.93
C PRO A 827 -4.95 15.87 -52.20
N ARG A 828 -5.28 16.85 -51.34
CA ARG A 828 -4.78 18.22 -51.48
C ARG A 828 -3.31 18.36 -51.10
N PHE A 829 -2.84 17.51 -50.20
CA PHE A 829 -1.53 17.63 -49.59
C PHE A 829 -0.47 16.84 -50.36
N GLN A 830 0.78 17.30 -50.31
CA GLN A 830 1.88 16.52 -50.87
C GLN A 830 2.18 15.27 -50.04
N VAL A 831 2.03 15.38 -48.71
CA VAL A 831 2.17 14.28 -47.74
C VAL A 831 1.21 14.40 -46.57
N VAL A 832 0.63 13.27 -46.18
CA VAL A 832 -0.07 13.08 -44.91
C VAL A 832 0.88 12.40 -43.94
N ALA A 833 0.90 12.85 -42.70
CA ALA A 833 1.71 12.27 -41.66
C ALA A 833 0.91 12.08 -40.38
N SER A 834 1.06 10.95 -39.70
CA SER A 834 0.49 10.73 -38.36
C SER A 834 1.61 10.62 -37.33
N VAL A 835 1.37 11.16 -36.13
CA VAL A 835 2.29 11.06 -35.00
C VAL A 835 1.57 10.48 -33.79
N GLU A 836 1.97 9.28 -33.37
CA GLU A 836 1.29 8.51 -32.33
C GLU A 836 2.24 7.90 -31.30
N ASP A 837 1.85 7.98 -30.03
CA ASP A 837 2.51 7.25 -28.93
C ASP A 837 1.91 5.85 -28.79
N ASN A 838 2.06 5.08 -29.87
CA ASN A 838 1.65 3.70 -30.04
C ASN A 838 2.59 3.07 -31.08
N LEU A 839 2.61 1.74 -31.19
CA LEU A 839 3.21 1.06 -32.33
C LEU A 839 2.77 1.71 -33.65
N ALA A 840 3.74 2.12 -34.48
CA ALA A 840 3.49 2.66 -35.81
C ALA A 840 2.71 1.67 -36.68
N ALA A 841 3.01 0.38 -36.50
CA ALA A 841 2.40 -0.69 -37.26
C ALA A 841 1.11 -1.18 -36.59
N GLY A 842 0.01 -1.15 -37.35
CA GLY A 842 -1.32 -1.50 -36.86
C GLY A 842 -2.01 -0.40 -36.06
N GLY A 843 -1.32 0.71 -35.75
CA GLY A 843 -1.89 1.89 -35.08
C GLY A 843 -2.76 2.76 -36.00
N PHE A 844 -2.99 4.01 -35.58
CA PHE A 844 -3.83 4.97 -36.31
C PHE A 844 -3.28 5.29 -37.69
N GLY A 845 -1.97 5.52 -37.82
CA GLY A 845 -1.35 5.83 -39.10
C GLY A 845 -1.47 4.70 -40.12
N SER A 846 -1.35 3.45 -39.66
CA SER A 846 -1.58 2.27 -40.51
C SER A 846 -3.05 2.19 -40.94
N ALA A 847 -3.98 2.35 -39.99
CA ALA A 847 -5.41 2.37 -40.24
C ALA A 847 -5.82 3.45 -41.27
N LEU A 848 -5.26 4.65 -41.16
CA LEU A 848 -5.47 5.74 -42.10
C LEU A 848 -4.89 5.41 -43.48
N ALA A 849 -3.69 4.84 -43.54
CA ALA A 849 -3.05 4.48 -44.80
C ALA A 849 -3.88 3.45 -45.57
N ASP A 850 -4.44 2.45 -44.88
CA ASP A 850 -5.33 1.47 -45.48
C ASP A 850 -6.64 2.12 -45.93
N ASP A 851 -7.25 2.96 -45.09
CA ASP A 851 -8.49 3.68 -45.40
C ASP A 851 -8.37 4.60 -46.64
N LEU A 852 -7.26 5.33 -46.76
CA LEU A 852 -6.94 6.16 -47.92
C LEU A 852 -6.70 5.31 -49.17
N ARG A 853 -5.98 4.19 -49.04
CA ARG A 853 -5.72 3.27 -50.15
C ARG A 853 -7.02 2.67 -50.69
N ASP A 854 -7.90 2.21 -49.80
CA ASP A 854 -9.21 1.65 -50.15
C ASP A 854 -10.12 2.70 -50.80
N ALA A 855 -9.98 3.97 -50.44
CA ALA A 855 -10.64 5.11 -51.07
C ALA A 855 -10.00 5.57 -52.39
N GLY A 856 -8.94 4.92 -52.87
CA GLY A 856 -8.22 5.27 -54.10
C GLY A 856 -7.36 6.54 -53.99
N VAL A 857 -7.11 7.03 -52.77
CA VAL A 857 -6.25 8.19 -52.53
C VAL A 857 -4.78 7.76 -52.58
N ARG A 858 -4.00 8.43 -53.44
CA ARG A 858 -2.56 8.12 -53.68
C ARG A 858 -1.59 9.00 -52.89
N THR A 859 -2.09 9.89 -52.05
CA THR A 859 -1.23 10.74 -51.23
C THR A 859 -0.40 9.87 -50.28
N PRO A 860 0.91 10.13 -50.14
CA PRO A 860 1.72 9.47 -49.12
C PRO A 860 1.18 9.58 -47.74
N VAL A 861 1.35 8.48 -46.99
CA VAL A 861 1.22 8.47 -45.55
C VAL A 861 2.57 8.14 -44.93
N ALA A 862 3.09 9.05 -44.12
CA ALA A 862 4.23 8.82 -43.23
C ALA A 862 3.71 8.55 -41.82
N VAL A 863 4.08 7.41 -41.24
CA VAL A 863 3.64 7.04 -39.88
C VAL A 863 4.81 7.18 -38.92
N PHE A 864 4.70 8.11 -37.98
CA PHE A 864 5.63 8.29 -36.87
C PHE A 864 5.02 7.66 -35.62
N GLY A 865 5.52 6.51 -35.22
CA GLY A 865 5.10 5.82 -34.00
C GLY A 865 6.23 4.97 -33.42
N LEU A 866 5.92 4.25 -32.35
CA LEU A 866 6.86 3.40 -31.65
C LEU A 866 7.28 2.18 -32.51
N PRO A 867 8.54 1.75 -32.41
CA PRO A 867 9.05 0.58 -33.13
C PRO A 867 8.52 -0.74 -32.54
N ARG A 868 8.47 -1.80 -33.35
CA ARG A 868 8.14 -3.17 -32.91
C ARG A 868 9.30 -3.83 -32.14
N ARG A 869 9.65 -3.28 -30.99
CA ARG A 869 10.63 -3.80 -30.04
C ARG A 869 10.28 -3.35 -28.63
N PHE A 870 10.72 -4.10 -27.62
CA PHE A 870 10.61 -3.65 -26.24
C PHE A 870 11.46 -2.39 -26.01
N LEU A 871 10.91 -1.44 -25.26
CA LEU A 871 11.55 -0.15 -24.95
C LEU A 871 12.10 -0.19 -23.53
N ALA A 872 13.38 0.16 -23.36
CA ALA A 872 14.02 0.19 -22.05
C ALA A 872 13.40 1.27 -21.13
N HIS A 873 13.58 1.12 -19.82
CA HIS A 873 13.21 2.14 -18.84
C HIS A 873 14.09 3.38 -18.95
N GLY A 874 13.51 4.53 -18.63
CA GLY A 874 14.14 5.85 -18.65
C GLY A 874 13.09 6.94 -18.50
N ARG A 875 13.47 8.22 -18.59
CA ARG A 875 12.46 9.27 -18.61
C ARG A 875 11.64 9.16 -19.90
N ARG A 876 10.35 9.47 -19.83
CA ARG A 876 9.43 9.30 -20.97
C ARG A 876 9.89 10.06 -22.22
N ASP A 877 10.38 11.28 -22.05
CA ASP A 877 10.95 12.12 -23.12
C ASP A 877 12.19 11.49 -23.76
N GLU A 878 13.07 10.88 -22.96
CA GLU A 878 14.26 10.17 -23.46
C GLU A 878 13.86 8.94 -24.30
N VAL A 879 12.89 8.15 -23.82
CA VAL A 879 12.43 6.96 -24.54
C VAL A 879 11.73 7.33 -25.85
N LEU A 880 10.91 8.39 -25.86
CA LEU A 880 10.30 8.91 -27.09
C LEU A 880 11.37 9.44 -28.06
N ALA A 881 12.41 10.11 -27.55
CA ALA A 881 13.52 10.57 -28.36
C ALA A 881 14.31 9.41 -29.01
N ASP A 882 14.55 8.33 -28.27
CA ASP A 882 15.16 7.09 -28.80
C ASP A 882 14.32 6.40 -29.88
N CYS A 883 13.03 6.71 -29.93
CA CYS A 883 12.11 6.24 -30.97
C CYS A 883 11.96 7.22 -32.14
N GLY A 884 12.64 8.37 -32.11
CA GLY A 884 12.52 9.42 -33.13
C GLY A 884 11.22 10.22 -33.05
N LEU A 885 10.49 10.16 -31.93
CA LEU A 885 9.23 10.89 -31.70
C LEU A 885 9.47 12.27 -31.09
N THR A 886 10.37 13.04 -31.70
CA THR A 886 10.65 14.43 -31.35
C THR A 886 10.25 15.37 -32.48
N ALA A 887 9.91 16.61 -32.14
CA ALA A 887 9.58 17.63 -33.13
C ALA A 887 10.71 17.83 -34.15
N GLU A 888 11.97 17.73 -33.72
CA GLU A 888 13.15 17.84 -34.57
C GLU A 888 13.26 16.68 -35.57
N ALA A 889 13.14 15.43 -35.10
CA ALA A 889 13.26 14.25 -35.94
C ALA A 889 12.12 14.19 -36.97
N ILE A 890 10.89 14.50 -36.54
CA ILE A 890 9.69 14.55 -37.40
C ILE A 890 9.84 15.63 -38.47
N ALA A 891 10.20 16.86 -38.08
CA ALA A 891 10.40 17.96 -39.03
C ALA A 891 11.55 17.69 -40.01
N ALA A 892 12.64 17.06 -39.56
CA ALA A 892 13.74 16.68 -40.42
C ALA A 892 13.31 15.64 -41.47
N ASP A 893 12.51 14.65 -41.09
CA ASP A 893 12.02 13.62 -42.01
C ASP A 893 11.01 14.16 -43.01
N LEU A 894 10.00 14.90 -42.55
CA LEU A 894 9.00 15.52 -43.41
C LEU A 894 9.62 16.52 -44.39
N GLY A 895 10.59 17.31 -43.94
CA GLY A 895 11.32 18.22 -44.80
C GLY A 895 12.05 17.52 -45.94
N ARG A 896 12.62 16.33 -45.70
CA ARG A 896 13.23 15.51 -46.77
C ARG A 896 12.20 14.98 -47.76
N ARG A 897 11.02 14.57 -47.28
CA ARG A 897 9.93 14.03 -48.12
C ARG A 897 9.35 15.08 -49.06
N VAL A 898 9.09 16.29 -48.54
CA VAL A 898 8.59 17.42 -49.33
C VAL A 898 9.63 17.87 -50.37
N ALA A 899 10.93 17.82 -50.04
CA ALA A 899 11.99 18.19 -50.99
C ALA A 899 12.21 17.16 -52.11
N ALA A 900 11.75 15.90 -51.96
CA ALA A 900 11.97 14.83 -52.94
C ALA A 900 10.71 13.95 -53.16
N PRO A 901 9.60 14.53 -53.66
CA PRO A 901 8.30 13.85 -53.73
C PRO A 901 8.28 12.65 -54.69
N GLU A 902 9.12 12.63 -55.73
CA GLU A 902 9.14 11.54 -56.72
C GLU A 902 9.76 10.24 -56.19
N ARG A 903 10.71 10.33 -55.25
CA ARG A 903 11.42 9.16 -54.69
C ARG A 903 10.53 8.25 -53.85
N TRP A 904 9.43 8.78 -53.32
CA TRP A 904 8.53 8.01 -52.47
C TRP A 904 7.21 7.66 -53.22
N ARG A 905 6.79 8.46 -54.22
CA ARG A 905 5.62 8.15 -55.08
C ARG A 905 5.84 6.90 -55.96
N ALA A 906 7.09 6.51 -56.19
CA ALA A 906 7.49 5.46 -57.13
C ALA A 906 7.42 4.01 -56.60
N VAL A 907 6.76 3.74 -55.46
CA VAL A 907 6.45 2.36 -55.06
C VAL A 907 5.20 1.90 -55.83
N GLU A 908 5.35 1.69 -57.14
CA GLU A 908 4.39 0.85 -57.88
C GLU A 908 4.56 -0.60 -57.41
N PRO A 909 3.46 -1.40 -57.33
CA PRO A 909 3.61 -2.82 -57.17
C PRO A 909 4.31 -3.34 -58.42
N SER A 910 5.58 -3.74 -58.30
CA SER A 910 6.25 -4.50 -59.35
C SER A 910 5.33 -5.68 -59.70
N GLY A 911 4.95 -5.73 -60.97
CA GLY A 911 3.90 -6.59 -61.47
C GLY A 911 4.08 -8.07 -61.11
N SER A 912 2.94 -8.75 -61.16
CA SER A 912 2.78 -10.19 -61.37
C SER A 912 4.07 -10.93 -61.74
N VAL A 913 4.51 -11.84 -60.85
CA VAL A 913 5.39 -12.94 -61.25
C VAL A 913 4.78 -14.23 -60.70
N GLY A 914 4.26 -15.02 -61.66
CA GLY A 914 4.26 -16.49 -61.74
C GLY A 914 3.85 -17.29 -60.51
#